data_AF-A0A9W6J1C6-F1
#
_entry.id   AF-A0A9W6J1C6-F1
#
_cell.length_a   1.000
_cell.length_b   1.000
_cell.length_c   1.000
_cell.angle_alpha   90.00
_cell.angle_beta   90.00
_cell.angle_gamma   90.00
#
_symmetry.space_group_name_H-M   'P 1'
#
loop_
_entity.id
_entity.type
_entity.pdbx_description
1 polymer ?
#
loop_
_entity_poly.entity_id
_entity_poly.type
_entity_poly.pdbx_seq_one_letter_code
_entity_poly.pdbx_strand_id
1 'polypeptide(L)'
;MTEAARIRIAPGSDGVSIWSEDLFHETRRPQLRDFLDRAFSVPDVRAVEVRRSNAFARVRYAASRDAPSIWRRLSRALRGDDTAPGLDGGTLAQPRHASGLFLDAPSAWPLRVIRVGDELSTWRVRMEADDQIRFAHPALRGRRDVVFRLEEELAGLSGIEDFRASVLTAGASIRFDSRLQTPARLARELERAWPKVLSGLEGPPSRRRLYVAGALLGLAAVGQTVAPALRPVAVAGVALFGAPNVILAARQLRHGQIGLPALYSTGLAFMLVSGMPLGGTIITTFMQFWPEFARRTIVERQRRLFAAHRRRPSWARIPHPDGLSVEIHVDDLRPGVLVIVRRGERSPVDGVVTAGAAAVADVLATGSTQASNVAVGGAVHAGSLVVAGELTIRVERAGEATAAAHISRALPHAGFSGLPSSARAELIANRNAKPALALAALSLITTRTLRPSQAIIRPDYATAPRLSAQLAALTGFVEALDRGLLLRKPGALDQIADIDVFVFDESVGLGRDAETSAGVTAAAGVDVVSALRKQNPHARFVLLSGGAETKAKRGAESVGVDLAFGDLDDNGKADAIRGLGRRAVWIGDGSAPGAAAAMSSSAVSVSIAGFASAPDDRADVLVLHGGLNGLLELRDVGRNHRATLASDYRNVYAFNLLGVAGALFARFGGLQAGLVSNFGTALLYARHARRLRQLTAEHDARNALLLTAVNAGAGSGPSART
;
A
#
# COMPACT_ATOMS: atom_id res chain seq x y z
N MET A 1 -36.65 22.04 -41.11
CA MET A 1 -37.57 21.48 -40.09
C MET A 1 -36.72 20.91 -38.99
N THR A 2 -36.57 21.66 -37.90
CA THR A 2 -35.73 21.34 -36.74
C THR A 2 -36.42 20.24 -35.94
N GLU A 3 -35.76 19.09 -35.81
CA GLU A 3 -36.27 17.95 -35.05
C GLU A 3 -36.36 18.36 -33.57
N ALA A 4 -37.58 18.62 -33.09
CA ALA A 4 -37.82 19.06 -31.71
C ALA A 4 -37.37 17.97 -30.73
N ALA A 5 -36.44 18.31 -29.83
CA ALA A 5 -36.01 17.47 -28.73
C ALA A 5 -37.24 16.94 -27.96
N ARG A 6 -37.57 15.66 -28.10
CA ARG A 6 -38.71 15.02 -27.45
C ARG A 6 -38.41 14.79 -25.96
N ILE A 7 -38.50 15.84 -25.15
CA ILE A 7 -38.48 15.70 -23.69
C ILE A 7 -39.87 15.25 -23.21
N ARG A 8 -39.97 14.06 -22.62
CA ARG A 8 -41.21 13.58 -21.98
C ARG A 8 -41.08 13.71 -20.46
N ILE A 9 -42.13 14.18 -19.80
CA ILE A 9 -42.16 14.38 -18.34
C ILE A 9 -43.43 13.75 -17.77
N ALA A 10 -43.31 13.00 -16.68
CA ALA A 10 -44.42 12.42 -15.94
C ALA A 10 -44.26 12.70 -14.43
N PRO A 11 -45.01 13.67 -13.88
CA PRO A 11 -44.99 13.97 -12.45
C PRO A 11 -45.77 12.92 -11.65
N GLY A 12 -45.32 12.65 -10.42
CA GLY A 12 -45.94 11.75 -9.46
C GLY A 12 -45.85 12.32 -8.04
N SER A 13 -46.50 11.65 -7.08
CA SER A 13 -46.57 12.11 -5.68
C SER A 13 -45.23 12.01 -4.94
N ASP A 14 -44.33 11.12 -5.35
CA ASP A 14 -43.01 10.89 -4.73
C ASP A 14 -41.82 11.35 -5.61
N GLY A 15 -42.09 11.99 -6.76
CA GLY A 15 -41.04 12.32 -7.71
C GLY A 15 -41.54 12.70 -9.10
N VAL A 16 -40.61 13.04 -10.01
CA VAL A 16 -40.88 13.24 -11.44
C VAL A 16 -39.98 12.35 -12.28
N SER A 17 -40.56 11.75 -13.32
CA SER A 17 -39.87 10.97 -14.35
C SER A 17 -39.68 11.81 -15.62
N ILE A 18 -38.48 11.81 -16.18
CA ILE A 18 -38.06 12.61 -17.35
C ILE A 18 -37.37 11.68 -18.34
N TRP A 19 -37.70 11.80 -19.63
CA TRP A 19 -37.02 11.11 -20.72
C TRP A 19 -36.44 12.15 -21.69
N SER A 20 -35.15 12.08 -21.99
CA SER A 20 -34.46 13.00 -22.89
C SER A 20 -33.13 12.43 -23.36
N GLU A 21 -33.00 12.19 -24.67
CA GLU A 21 -31.76 11.77 -25.32
C GLU A 21 -30.66 12.84 -25.20
N ASP A 22 -31.02 14.12 -25.29
CA ASP A 22 -30.06 15.23 -25.22
C ASP A 22 -29.44 15.42 -23.83
N LEU A 23 -30.15 15.01 -22.77
CA LEU A 23 -29.70 15.17 -21.38
C LEU A 23 -29.07 13.91 -20.79
N PHE A 24 -29.57 12.72 -21.13
CA PHE A 24 -29.26 11.49 -20.40
C PHE A 24 -28.53 10.42 -21.22
N HIS A 25 -28.27 10.67 -22.51
CA HIS A 25 -27.50 9.76 -23.36
C HIS A 25 -26.02 9.68 -22.93
N GLU A 26 -25.37 8.55 -23.21
CA GLU A 26 -24.04 8.17 -22.70
C GLU A 26 -22.90 9.17 -23.04
N THR A 27 -23.06 9.91 -24.14
CA THR A 27 -22.10 10.91 -24.64
C THR A 27 -22.31 12.32 -24.06
N ARG A 28 -23.40 12.59 -23.33
CA ARG A 28 -23.82 13.94 -22.87
C ARG A 28 -23.48 14.21 -21.39
N ARG A 29 -22.22 13.99 -21.01
CA ARG A 29 -21.77 14.08 -19.60
C ARG A 29 -21.85 15.49 -18.98
N PRO A 30 -21.48 16.58 -19.68
CA PRO A 30 -21.62 17.94 -19.14
C PRO A 30 -23.08 18.33 -18.88
N GLN A 31 -24.00 17.92 -19.77
CA GLN A 31 -25.43 18.20 -19.66
C GLN A 31 -26.05 17.48 -18.46
N LEU A 32 -25.66 16.22 -18.21
CA LEU A 32 -26.08 15.49 -17.02
C LEU A 32 -25.61 16.15 -15.73
N ARG A 33 -24.38 16.69 -15.68
CA ARG A 33 -23.86 17.40 -14.49
C ARG A 33 -24.65 18.67 -14.21
N ASP A 34 -24.88 19.49 -15.23
CA ASP A 34 -25.68 20.72 -15.10
C ASP A 34 -27.12 20.41 -14.66
N PHE A 35 -27.73 19.36 -15.22
CA PHE A 35 -29.03 18.87 -14.78
C PHE A 35 -29.03 18.48 -13.29
N LEU A 36 -28.01 17.76 -12.82
CA LEU A 36 -27.90 17.35 -11.42
C LEU A 36 -27.70 18.57 -10.50
N ASP A 37 -26.81 19.49 -10.84
CA ASP A 37 -26.60 20.73 -10.07
C ASP A 37 -27.90 21.52 -9.92
N ARG A 38 -28.65 21.72 -11.01
CA ARG A 38 -29.94 22.41 -11.00
C ARG A 38 -31.04 21.63 -10.27
N ALA A 39 -31.05 20.31 -10.38
CA ALA A 39 -32.03 19.50 -9.66
C ALA A 39 -31.81 19.57 -8.15
N PHE A 40 -30.55 19.44 -7.72
CA PHE A 40 -30.18 19.47 -6.31
C PHE A 40 -30.02 20.90 -5.73
N SER A 41 -30.19 21.97 -6.52
CA SER A 41 -30.36 23.31 -5.93
C SER A 41 -31.68 23.42 -5.15
N VAL A 42 -32.65 22.54 -5.44
CA VAL A 42 -33.88 22.40 -4.66
C VAL A 42 -33.63 21.54 -3.42
N PRO A 43 -33.79 22.07 -2.19
CA PRO A 43 -33.49 21.34 -0.95
C PRO A 43 -34.33 20.05 -0.77
N ASP A 44 -35.57 20.05 -1.28
CA ASP A 44 -36.50 18.94 -1.18
C ASP A 44 -36.10 17.72 -2.02
N VAL A 45 -35.19 17.89 -3.00
CA VAL A 45 -34.70 16.80 -3.84
C VAL A 45 -33.77 15.91 -3.03
N ARG A 46 -34.16 14.63 -2.90
CA ARG A 46 -33.44 13.62 -2.11
C ARG A 46 -32.63 12.68 -2.98
N ALA A 47 -33.10 12.36 -4.18
CA ALA A 47 -32.40 11.45 -5.09
C ALA A 47 -32.73 11.71 -6.55
N VAL A 48 -31.78 11.39 -7.43
CA VAL A 48 -31.96 11.33 -8.89
C VAL A 48 -31.44 9.98 -9.38
N GLU A 49 -32.29 9.18 -10.01
CA GLU A 49 -31.91 7.91 -10.66
C GLU A 49 -31.90 8.08 -12.18
N VAL A 50 -30.77 7.86 -12.82
CA VAL A 50 -30.56 7.98 -14.27
C VAL A 50 -30.27 6.61 -14.86
N ARG A 51 -31.02 6.23 -15.90
CA ARG A 51 -30.81 5.03 -16.70
C ARG A 51 -30.46 5.45 -18.12
N ARG A 52 -29.16 5.35 -18.43
CA ARG A 52 -28.60 5.82 -19.71
C ARG A 52 -29.11 5.02 -20.91
N SER A 53 -29.37 3.72 -20.75
CA SER A 53 -29.84 2.83 -21.82
C SER A 53 -31.16 3.26 -22.46
N ASN A 54 -32.00 4.01 -21.71
CA ASN A 54 -33.33 4.42 -22.16
C ASN A 54 -33.51 5.95 -22.00
N ALA A 55 -32.41 6.69 -21.92
CA ALA A 55 -32.37 8.14 -21.76
C ALA A 55 -33.36 8.67 -20.69
N PHE A 56 -33.37 8.03 -19.51
CA PHE A 56 -34.38 8.23 -18.47
C PHE A 56 -33.77 8.76 -17.18
N ALA A 57 -34.44 9.69 -16.52
CA ALA A 57 -34.15 10.13 -15.17
C ALA A 57 -35.40 10.17 -14.28
N ARG A 58 -35.27 9.79 -13.02
CA ARG A 58 -36.30 9.94 -11.98
C ARG A 58 -35.77 10.76 -10.82
N VAL A 59 -36.31 11.95 -10.65
CA VAL A 59 -36.06 12.83 -9.50
C VAL A 59 -37.05 12.46 -8.40
N ARG A 60 -36.58 12.21 -7.18
CA ARG A 60 -37.39 11.89 -6.01
C ARG A 60 -37.25 12.98 -4.96
N TYR A 61 -38.37 13.40 -4.39
CA TYR A 61 -38.42 14.43 -3.36
C TYR A 61 -38.66 13.81 -1.98
N ALA A 62 -38.46 14.58 -0.92
CA ALA A 62 -38.93 14.21 0.40
C ALA A 62 -40.45 14.00 0.39
N ALA A 63 -40.95 13.00 1.11
CA ALA A 63 -42.38 12.78 1.25
C ALA A 63 -43.02 14.03 1.88
N SER A 64 -43.78 14.79 1.10
CA SER A 64 -44.37 16.06 1.48
C SER A 64 -45.81 16.13 1.01
N ARG A 65 -46.66 16.81 1.79
CA ARG A 65 -48.06 17.09 1.41
C ARG A 65 -48.16 18.14 0.28
N ASP A 66 -47.05 18.79 -0.08
CA ASP A 66 -47.00 19.87 -1.07
C ASP A 66 -46.06 19.55 -2.26
N ALA A 67 -46.24 18.36 -2.84
CA ALA A 67 -45.52 17.94 -4.06
C ALA A 67 -45.67 18.94 -5.25
N PRO A 68 -46.83 19.61 -5.47
CA PRO A 68 -46.97 20.58 -6.56
C PRO A 68 -46.10 21.83 -6.43
N SER A 69 -45.79 22.31 -5.21
CA SER A 69 -44.86 23.44 -5.05
C SER A 69 -43.41 23.05 -5.28
N ILE A 70 -43.01 21.85 -4.84
CA ILE A 70 -41.67 21.28 -5.08
C ILE A 70 -41.43 21.14 -6.58
N TRP A 71 -42.42 20.61 -7.32
CA TRP A 71 -42.33 20.47 -8.78
C TRP A 71 -42.15 21.83 -9.49
N ARG A 72 -42.87 22.87 -9.06
CA ARG A 72 -42.74 24.22 -9.63
C ARG A 72 -41.35 24.82 -9.38
N ARG A 73 -40.79 24.64 -8.18
CA ARG A 73 -39.40 25.05 -7.87
C ARG A 73 -38.40 24.29 -8.73
N LEU A 74 -38.54 22.97 -8.85
CA LEU A 74 -37.67 22.17 -9.71
C LEU A 74 -37.76 22.60 -11.18
N SER A 75 -38.95 22.81 -11.72
CA SER A 75 -39.11 23.25 -13.11
C SER A 75 -38.42 24.59 -13.39
N ARG A 76 -38.43 25.54 -12.44
CA ARG A 76 -37.73 26.83 -12.57
C ARG A 76 -36.22 26.64 -12.51
N ALA A 77 -35.74 25.88 -11.54
CA ALA A 77 -34.32 25.56 -11.39
C ALA A 77 -33.77 24.86 -12.65
N LEU A 78 -34.49 23.87 -13.20
CA LEU A 78 -34.06 23.15 -14.41
C LEU A 78 -34.02 24.03 -15.66
N ARG A 79 -34.94 25.00 -15.80
CA ARG A 79 -34.95 25.97 -16.92
C ARG A 79 -33.81 26.99 -16.83
N GLY A 80 -33.22 27.16 -15.64
CA GLY A 80 -32.22 28.20 -15.39
C GLY A 80 -32.85 29.57 -15.15
N ASP A 81 -34.16 29.63 -14.86
CA ASP A 81 -34.91 30.87 -14.60
C ASP A 81 -34.52 31.48 -13.24
N ASP A 82 -34.07 30.65 -12.30
CA ASP A 82 -33.48 31.10 -11.03
C ASP A 82 -31.95 31.25 -11.21
N THR A 83 -31.54 32.39 -11.77
CA THR A 83 -30.34 33.03 -11.18
C THR A 83 -30.78 33.44 -9.79
N ALA A 84 -30.19 32.86 -8.75
CA ALA A 84 -30.33 33.42 -7.42
C ALA A 84 -30.00 34.93 -7.51
N PRO A 85 -30.75 35.81 -6.81
CA PRO A 85 -30.47 37.24 -6.88
C PRO A 85 -28.99 37.46 -6.56
N GLY A 86 -28.30 38.12 -7.49
CA GLY A 86 -26.99 38.69 -7.22
C GLY A 86 -27.12 39.59 -6.01
N LEU A 87 -26.53 39.17 -4.90
CA LEU A 87 -25.99 40.12 -3.95
C LEU A 87 -24.72 40.65 -4.60
N ASP A 88 -24.78 41.92 -5.03
CA ASP A 88 -23.62 42.68 -5.41
C ASP A 88 -22.56 42.60 -4.29
N GLY A 89 -21.33 42.25 -4.66
CA GLY A 89 -20.15 42.33 -3.79
C GLY A 89 -19.58 40.99 -3.30
N GLY A 90 -18.50 40.56 -3.96
CA GLY A 90 -17.33 40.00 -3.27
C GLY A 90 -17.41 38.67 -2.52
N THR A 91 -18.44 37.84 -2.69
CA THR A 91 -18.56 36.57 -1.92
C THR A 91 -18.55 35.33 -2.84
N LEU A 92 -17.79 34.31 -2.44
CA LEU A 92 -17.50 33.05 -3.13
C LEU A 92 -18.73 32.46 -3.85
N ALA A 93 -18.59 32.13 -5.14
CA ALA A 93 -19.62 31.45 -5.93
C ALA A 93 -20.16 30.21 -5.19
N GLN A 94 -21.49 30.03 -5.17
CA GLN A 94 -22.11 28.84 -4.58
C GLN A 94 -21.45 27.56 -5.15
N PRO A 95 -21.05 26.61 -4.29
CA PRO A 95 -20.34 25.43 -4.74
C PRO A 95 -21.22 24.57 -5.65
N ARG A 96 -20.75 24.29 -6.87
CA ARG A 96 -21.40 23.31 -7.76
C ARG A 96 -21.19 21.91 -7.20
N HIS A 97 -22.19 21.37 -6.49
CA HIS A 97 -22.10 20.11 -5.76
C HIS A 97 -21.91 18.87 -6.67
N ALA A 98 -22.41 18.89 -7.91
CA ALA A 98 -22.30 17.76 -8.85
C ALA A 98 -20.96 17.70 -9.59
N SER A 99 -20.11 18.73 -9.48
CA SER A 99 -18.78 18.76 -10.10
C SER A 99 -17.83 17.70 -9.51
N GLY A 100 -17.99 17.35 -8.23
CA GLY A 100 -17.21 16.32 -7.55
C GLY A 100 -17.66 14.87 -7.76
N LEU A 101 -18.80 14.63 -8.42
CA LEU A 101 -19.35 13.28 -8.57
C LEU A 101 -18.67 12.47 -9.66
N PHE A 102 -18.46 11.18 -9.41
CA PHE A 102 -18.03 10.24 -10.45
C PHE A 102 -19.24 9.67 -11.20
N LEU A 103 -19.49 10.18 -12.40
CA LEU A 103 -20.63 9.77 -13.23
C LEU A 103 -20.25 8.75 -14.32
N ASP A 104 -19.00 8.29 -14.40
CA ASP A 104 -18.50 7.46 -15.50
C ASP A 104 -18.75 5.95 -15.31
N ALA A 105 -19.83 5.59 -14.60
CA ALA A 105 -20.25 4.19 -14.47
C ALA A 105 -20.67 3.59 -15.84
N PRO A 106 -20.43 2.28 -16.09
CA PRO A 106 -20.89 1.60 -17.30
C PRO A 106 -22.40 1.78 -17.51
N SER A 107 -22.85 1.97 -18.75
CA SER A 107 -24.26 2.19 -19.13
C SER A 107 -25.23 1.10 -18.64
N ALA A 108 -24.71 -0.09 -18.33
CA ALA A 108 -25.45 -1.21 -17.75
C ALA A 108 -25.94 -0.97 -16.30
N TRP A 109 -25.44 0.04 -15.57
CA TRP A 109 -25.84 0.31 -14.19
C TRP A 109 -26.70 1.57 -14.08
N PRO A 110 -27.82 1.54 -13.33
CA PRO A 110 -28.56 2.75 -13.03
C PRO A 110 -27.69 3.66 -12.14
N LEU A 111 -27.34 4.84 -12.66
CA LEU A 111 -26.66 5.87 -11.91
C LEU A 111 -27.66 6.47 -10.93
N ARG A 112 -27.37 6.42 -9.63
CA ARG A 112 -28.27 7.01 -8.62
C ARG A 112 -27.48 7.98 -7.77
N VAL A 113 -27.81 9.26 -7.86
CA VAL A 113 -27.27 10.32 -7.01
C VAL A 113 -28.25 10.57 -5.88
N ILE A 114 -27.76 10.69 -4.65
CA ILE A 114 -28.55 11.00 -3.46
C ILE A 114 -27.94 12.16 -2.70
N ARG A 115 -28.77 12.85 -1.91
CA ARG A 115 -28.31 13.85 -0.94
C ARG A 115 -27.98 13.17 0.39
N VAL A 116 -26.78 13.41 0.93
CA VAL A 116 -26.30 12.95 2.25
C VAL A 116 -25.84 14.18 3.04
N GLY A 117 -26.69 14.67 3.95
CA GLY A 117 -26.50 16.00 4.54
C GLY A 117 -26.57 17.09 3.45
N ASP A 118 -25.53 17.91 3.37
CA ASP A 118 -25.37 18.94 2.33
C ASP A 118 -24.61 18.44 1.08
N GLU A 119 -24.19 17.18 1.07
CA GLU A 119 -23.40 16.58 -0.01
C GLU A 119 -24.23 15.75 -0.97
N LEU A 120 -23.71 15.61 -2.19
CA LEU A 120 -24.22 14.65 -3.17
C LEU A 120 -23.32 13.42 -3.23
N SER A 121 -23.92 12.25 -3.40
CA SER A 121 -23.18 11.00 -3.54
C SER A 121 -23.89 9.99 -4.44
N THR A 122 -23.12 9.23 -5.20
CA THR A 122 -23.52 8.04 -5.95
C THR A 122 -23.62 6.80 -5.08
N TRP A 123 -23.11 6.86 -3.84
CA TRP A 123 -23.20 5.77 -2.87
C TRP A 123 -24.55 5.78 -2.18
N ARG A 124 -25.21 4.61 -2.12
CA ARG A 124 -26.48 4.48 -1.42
C ARG A 124 -26.25 4.27 0.07
N VAL A 125 -26.72 5.18 0.90
CA VAL A 125 -26.83 4.96 2.35
C VAL A 125 -27.92 3.91 2.61
N ARG A 126 -27.56 2.79 3.24
CA ARG A 126 -28.48 1.71 3.66
C ARG A 126 -28.82 1.78 5.15
N MET A 127 -27.92 2.33 5.94
CA MET A 127 -28.03 2.46 7.38
C MET A 127 -27.13 3.63 7.81
N GLU A 128 -27.62 4.42 8.74
CA GLU A 128 -26.93 5.55 9.36
C GLU A 128 -27.25 5.51 10.85
N ALA A 129 -26.21 5.54 11.66
CA ALA A 129 -26.21 5.63 13.12
C ALA A 129 -25.09 6.59 13.54
N ASP A 130 -25.06 7.00 14.81
CA ASP A 130 -24.16 8.07 15.30
C ASP A 130 -22.66 7.77 15.09
N ASP A 131 -22.26 6.49 15.19
CA ASP A 131 -20.86 6.02 15.05
C ASP A 131 -20.65 5.06 13.87
N GLN A 132 -21.71 4.77 13.10
CA GLN A 132 -21.67 3.74 12.06
C GLN A 132 -22.52 4.10 10.83
N ILE A 133 -21.94 3.93 9.65
CA ILE A 133 -22.65 4.10 8.37
C ILE A 133 -22.44 2.90 7.44
N ARG A 134 -23.47 2.57 6.67
CA ARG A 134 -23.40 1.53 5.63
C ARG A 134 -23.73 2.10 4.27
N PHE A 135 -22.73 2.18 3.42
CA PHE A 135 -22.87 2.56 2.01
C PHE A 135 -23.04 1.32 1.12
N ALA A 136 -23.60 1.51 -0.07
CA ALA A 136 -23.70 0.49 -1.10
C ALA A 136 -23.52 1.07 -2.50
N HIS A 137 -22.70 0.40 -3.31
CA HIS A 137 -22.43 0.80 -4.68
C HIS A 137 -22.42 -0.45 -5.60
N PRO A 138 -23.20 -0.47 -6.71
CA PRO A 138 -23.33 -1.64 -7.59
C PRO A 138 -21.99 -2.18 -8.11
N ALA A 139 -21.03 -1.29 -8.37
CA ALA A 139 -19.70 -1.65 -8.86
C ALA A 139 -18.89 -2.59 -7.95
N LEU A 140 -19.23 -2.68 -6.67
CA LEU A 140 -18.57 -3.60 -5.74
C LEU A 140 -18.97 -5.05 -5.99
N ARG A 141 -20.10 -5.29 -6.68
CA ARG A 141 -20.64 -6.63 -6.88
C ARG A 141 -19.68 -7.47 -7.73
N GLY A 142 -19.18 -8.56 -7.17
CA GLY A 142 -18.26 -9.48 -7.84
C GLY A 142 -16.82 -8.97 -8.06
N ARG A 143 -16.55 -7.67 -7.91
CA ARG A 143 -15.23 -7.05 -8.11
C ARG A 143 -14.42 -6.96 -6.81
N ARG A 144 -13.65 -8.01 -6.52
CA ARG A 144 -12.81 -8.12 -5.33
C ARG A 144 -11.63 -7.14 -5.33
N ASP A 145 -11.12 -6.84 -6.51
CA ASP A 145 -10.09 -5.84 -6.77
C ASP A 145 -10.56 -4.44 -6.35
N VAL A 146 -11.79 -4.06 -6.70
CA VAL A 146 -12.39 -2.77 -6.30
C VAL A 146 -12.64 -2.73 -4.81
N VAL A 147 -13.20 -3.79 -4.22
CA VAL A 147 -13.38 -3.89 -2.76
C VAL A 147 -12.05 -3.75 -2.03
N PHE A 148 -11.00 -4.40 -2.54
CA PHE A 148 -9.66 -4.31 -1.96
C PHE A 148 -9.12 -2.88 -1.97
N ARG A 149 -9.22 -2.17 -3.10
CA ARG A 149 -8.75 -0.78 -3.21
C ARG A 149 -9.59 0.18 -2.38
N LEU A 150 -10.90 -0.03 -2.31
CA LEU A 150 -11.78 0.75 -1.44
C LEU A 150 -11.36 0.64 0.03
N GLU A 151 -11.14 -0.59 0.49
CA GLU A 151 -10.66 -0.85 1.84
C GLU A 151 -9.29 -0.22 2.11
N GLU A 152 -8.44 -0.09 1.08
CA GLU A 152 -7.17 0.59 1.20
C GLU A 152 -7.31 2.11 1.36
N GLU A 153 -8.17 2.75 0.57
CA GLU A 153 -8.46 4.19 0.72
C GLU A 153 -9.10 4.48 2.08
N LEU A 154 -10.07 3.67 2.53
CA LEU A 154 -10.71 3.82 3.84
C LEU A 154 -9.71 3.69 5.00
N ALA A 155 -8.69 2.84 4.87
CA ALA A 155 -7.66 2.70 5.90
C ALA A 155 -6.79 3.96 6.07
N GLY A 156 -6.74 4.83 5.06
CA GLY A 156 -5.97 6.08 5.09
C GLY A 156 -6.71 7.27 5.70
N LEU A 157 -8.03 7.19 5.88
CA LEU A 157 -8.84 8.31 6.38
C LEU A 157 -8.74 8.43 7.90
N SER A 158 -8.53 9.66 8.39
CA SER A 158 -8.54 9.94 9.84
C SER A 158 -9.94 9.78 10.43
N GLY A 159 -10.04 9.23 11.63
CA GLY A 159 -11.30 9.03 12.33
C GLY A 159 -12.06 7.75 11.96
N ILE A 160 -11.54 6.91 11.06
CA ILE A 160 -12.10 5.57 10.81
C ILE A 160 -11.53 4.56 11.81
N GLU A 161 -12.43 3.88 12.53
CA GLU A 161 -12.07 2.88 13.55
C GLU A 161 -12.06 1.46 12.98
N ASP A 162 -13.09 1.09 12.23
CA ASP A 162 -13.24 -0.22 11.59
C ASP A 162 -14.03 -0.10 10.30
N PHE A 163 -13.76 -0.99 9.34
CA PHE A 163 -14.51 -1.03 8.09
C PHE A 163 -14.55 -2.45 7.51
N ARG A 164 -15.64 -2.75 6.79
CA ARG A 164 -15.80 -4.00 6.03
C ARG A 164 -16.55 -3.77 4.74
N ALA A 165 -15.97 -4.17 3.62
CA ALA A 165 -16.66 -4.16 2.33
C ALA A 165 -16.94 -5.59 1.83
N SER A 166 -18.04 -5.76 1.09
CA SER A 166 -18.47 -7.07 0.61
C SER A 166 -18.88 -7.04 -0.86
N VAL A 167 -18.29 -7.97 -1.62
CA VAL A 167 -18.63 -8.21 -3.02
C VAL A 167 -20.01 -8.86 -3.21
N LEU A 168 -20.58 -9.47 -2.15
CA LEU A 168 -21.88 -10.13 -2.21
C LEU A 168 -23.00 -9.13 -2.01
N THR A 169 -22.94 -8.36 -0.92
CA THR A 169 -23.96 -7.36 -0.59
C THR A 169 -23.79 -6.06 -1.37
N ALA A 170 -22.65 -5.89 -2.05
CA ALA A 170 -22.22 -4.67 -2.72
C ALA A 170 -22.25 -3.46 -1.76
N GLY A 171 -21.86 -3.70 -0.51
CA GLY A 171 -21.93 -2.73 0.57
C GLY A 171 -20.63 -2.61 1.35
N ALA A 172 -20.40 -1.42 1.90
CA ALA A 172 -19.31 -1.09 2.80
C ALA A 172 -19.88 -0.58 4.12
N SER A 173 -19.53 -1.22 5.23
CA SER A 173 -19.86 -0.80 6.59
C SER A 173 -18.63 -0.11 7.18
N ILE A 174 -18.81 1.07 7.78
CA ILE A 174 -17.74 1.90 8.30
C ILE A 174 -18.15 2.33 9.72
N ARG A 175 -17.27 2.13 10.70
CA ARG A 175 -17.36 2.70 12.04
C ARG A 175 -16.35 3.84 12.16
N PHE A 176 -16.78 4.96 12.72
CA PHE A 176 -15.98 6.18 12.76
C PHE A 176 -16.22 6.98 14.05
N ASP A 177 -15.24 7.79 14.42
CA ASP A 177 -15.36 8.76 15.50
C ASP A 177 -16.18 9.97 15.01
N SER A 178 -17.35 10.17 15.62
CA SER A 178 -18.30 11.24 15.28
C SER A 178 -17.77 12.65 15.54
N ARG A 179 -16.67 12.79 16.30
CA ARG A 179 -15.98 14.09 16.51
C ARG A 179 -15.13 14.49 15.31
N LEU A 180 -14.64 13.52 14.55
CA LEU A 180 -13.71 13.74 13.43
C LEU A 180 -14.40 13.58 12.07
N GLN A 181 -15.41 12.72 11.98
CA GLN A 181 -16.08 12.36 10.74
C GLN A 181 -17.60 12.46 10.85
N THR A 182 -18.24 12.79 9.72
CA THR A 182 -19.71 12.80 9.57
C THR A 182 -20.11 12.00 8.32
N PRO A 183 -21.36 11.47 8.26
CA PRO A 183 -21.89 10.80 7.07
C PRO A 183 -21.68 11.57 5.76
N ALA A 184 -21.89 12.89 5.79
CA ALA A 184 -21.71 13.78 4.66
C ALA A 184 -20.23 13.85 4.22
N ARG A 185 -19.30 14.01 5.18
CA ARG A 185 -17.86 13.99 4.90
C ARG A 185 -17.43 12.67 4.30
N LEU A 186 -17.81 11.55 4.91
CA LEU A 186 -17.48 10.21 4.40
C LEU A 186 -18.01 9.98 2.99
N ALA A 187 -19.22 10.44 2.69
CA ALA A 187 -19.78 10.34 1.35
C ALA A 187 -18.95 11.15 0.32
N ARG A 188 -18.50 12.35 0.69
CA ARG A 188 -17.64 13.19 -0.16
C ARG A 188 -16.24 12.57 -0.37
N GLU A 189 -15.62 12.02 0.68
CA GLU A 189 -14.35 11.28 0.58
C GLU A 189 -14.46 10.10 -0.38
N LEU A 190 -15.54 9.32 -0.24
CA LEU A 190 -15.80 8.17 -1.09
C LEU A 190 -15.98 8.55 -2.56
N GLU A 191 -16.65 9.67 -2.86
CA GLU A 191 -16.79 10.19 -4.22
C GLU A 191 -15.45 10.62 -4.81
N ARG A 192 -14.65 11.41 -4.06
CA ARG A 192 -13.35 11.88 -4.51
C ARG A 192 -12.38 10.72 -4.77
N ALA A 193 -12.39 9.70 -3.91
CA ALA A 193 -11.53 8.52 -4.05
C ALA A 193 -12.01 7.55 -5.14
N TRP A 194 -13.29 7.61 -5.56
CA TRP A 194 -13.90 6.60 -6.42
C TRP A 194 -13.20 6.34 -7.77
N PRO A 195 -12.75 7.37 -8.53
CA PRO A 195 -12.03 7.16 -9.79
C PRO A 195 -10.75 6.33 -9.56
N LYS A 196 -9.98 6.68 -8.53
CA LYS A 196 -8.74 5.98 -8.13
C LYS A 196 -9.02 4.54 -7.73
N VAL A 197 -10.11 4.30 -7.00
CA VAL A 197 -10.54 2.95 -6.58
C VAL A 197 -10.96 2.08 -7.77
N LEU A 198 -11.45 2.65 -8.86
CA LEU A 198 -11.86 1.91 -10.06
C LEU A 198 -10.71 1.61 -11.02
N SER A 199 -9.73 2.51 -11.14
CA SER A 199 -8.62 2.42 -12.10
C SER A 199 -7.27 1.95 -11.52
N GLY A 200 -7.16 1.75 -10.20
CA GLY A 200 -5.90 1.39 -9.55
C GLY A 200 -5.32 0.01 -9.92
N LEU A 201 -4.33 -0.46 -9.15
CA LEU A 201 -3.69 -1.77 -9.34
C LEU A 201 -4.66 -2.93 -9.05
N GLU A 202 -4.47 -4.09 -9.68
CA GLU A 202 -5.32 -5.25 -9.44
C GLU A 202 -5.15 -5.77 -8.01
N GLY A 203 -6.27 -6.07 -7.37
CA GLY A 203 -6.29 -6.69 -6.06
C GLY A 203 -6.08 -8.21 -6.11
N PRO A 204 -6.31 -8.89 -4.96
CA PRO A 204 -6.30 -10.35 -4.83
C PRO A 204 -6.88 -11.18 -6.01
N PRO A 205 -6.17 -12.22 -6.52
CA PRO A 205 -6.81 -13.24 -7.37
C PRO A 205 -7.97 -13.95 -6.65
N SER A 206 -8.90 -14.52 -7.44
CA SER A 206 -10.14 -15.09 -6.93
C SER A 206 -9.92 -16.35 -6.07
N ARG A 207 -10.68 -16.48 -4.97
CA ARG A 207 -10.67 -17.66 -4.06
C ARG A 207 -11.27 -18.93 -4.67
N ARG A 208 -11.74 -18.88 -5.92
CA ARG A 208 -12.45 -19.99 -6.59
C ARG A 208 -11.58 -21.25 -6.63
N ARG A 209 -10.30 -21.11 -6.97
CA ARG A 209 -9.36 -22.24 -7.03
C ARG A 209 -9.18 -22.93 -5.68
N LEU A 210 -9.14 -22.18 -4.58
CA LEU A 210 -9.00 -22.75 -3.24
C LEU A 210 -10.26 -23.52 -2.81
N TYR A 211 -11.46 -22.98 -3.09
CA TYR A 211 -12.70 -23.69 -2.78
C TYR A 211 -12.86 -24.96 -3.62
N VAL A 212 -12.53 -24.90 -4.91
CA VAL A 212 -12.54 -26.09 -5.78
C VAL A 212 -11.53 -27.13 -5.30
N ALA A 213 -10.30 -26.71 -4.93
CA ALA A 213 -9.29 -27.61 -4.37
C ALA A 213 -9.77 -28.26 -3.05
N GLY A 214 -10.38 -27.49 -2.15
CA GLY A 214 -10.95 -28.00 -0.90
C GLY A 214 -12.11 -28.98 -1.12
N ALA A 215 -13.00 -28.70 -2.08
CA ALA A 215 -14.08 -29.61 -2.45
C ALA A 215 -13.53 -30.93 -3.04
N LEU A 216 -12.52 -30.85 -3.91
CA LEU A 216 -11.84 -32.02 -4.48
C LEU A 216 -11.11 -32.83 -3.41
N LEU A 217 -10.50 -32.19 -2.42
CA LEU A 217 -9.89 -32.87 -1.27
C LEU A 217 -10.94 -33.64 -0.45
N GLY A 218 -12.10 -33.03 -0.18
CA GLY A 218 -13.21 -33.69 0.49
C GLY A 218 -13.72 -34.90 -0.30
N LEU A 219 -13.93 -34.74 -1.61
CA LEU A 219 -14.32 -35.83 -2.50
C LEU A 219 -13.26 -36.93 -2.58
N ALA A 220 -11.97 -36.59 -2.56
CA ALA A 220 -10.89 -37.56 -2.54
C ALA A 220 -10.83 -38.34 -1.23
N ALA A 221 -11.10 -37.70 -0.09
CA ALA A 221 -11.18 -38.37 1.19
C ALA A 221 -12.34 -39.36 1.21
N VAL A 222 -13.54 -38.93 0.84
CA VAL A 222 -14.73 -39.79 0.72
C VAL A 222 -14.50 -40.91 -0.29
N GLY A 223 -13.89 -40.60 -1.44
CA GLY A 223 -13.54 -41.58 -2.47
C GLY A 223 -12.54 -42.63 -1.99
N GLN A 224 -11.64 -42.26 -1.09
CA GLN A 224 -10.67 -43.19 -0.54
C GLN A 224 -11.28 -44.10 0.53
N THR A 225 -12.13 -43.56 1.42
CA THR A 225 -12.57 -44.22 2.67
C THR A 225 -13.99 -44.76 2.64
N VAL A 226 -14.94 -44.09 1.98
CA VAL A 226 -16.38 -44.41 2.06
C VAL A 226 -16.95 -44.89 0.72
N ALA A 227 -16.70 -44.15 -0.37
CA ALA A 227 -17.34 -44.39 -1.66
C ALA A 227 -16.29 -44.49 -2.80
N PRO A 228 -15.69 -45.68 -3.02
CA PRO A 228 -14.63 -45.88 -4.04
C PRO A 228 -14.99 -45.41 -5.46
N ALA A 229 -16.28 -45.38 -5.79
CA ALA A 229 -16.79 -44.84 -7.06
C ALA A 229 -16.43 -43.36 -7.31
N LEU A 230 -16.11 -42.59 -6.27
CA LEU A 230 -15.69 -41.19 -6.40
C LEU A 230 -14.19 -41.01 -6.67
N ARG A 231 -13.38 -42.07 -6.64
CA ARG A 231 -11.93 -41.99 -6.90
C ARG A 231 -11.57 -41.37 -8.27
N PRO A 232 -12.27 -41.66 -9.39
CA PRO A 232 -11.99 -41.02 -10.68
C PRO A 232 -12.13 -39.49 -10.63
N VAL A 233 -13.06 -38.96 -9.83
CA VAL A 233 -13.25 -37.51 -9.65
C VAL A 233 -12.03 -36.89 -8.98
N ALA A 234 -11.47 -37.56 -7.97
CA ALA A 234 -10.25 -37.13 -7.32
C ALA A 234 -9.04 -37.14 -8.27
N VAL A 235 -8.91 -38.17 -9.10
CA VAL A 235 -7.87 -38.27 -10.14
C VAL A 235 -8.02 -37.13 -11.16
N ALA A 236 -9.23 -36.87 -11.65
CA ALA A 236 -9.52 -35.76 -12.55
C ALA A 236 -9.17 -34.41 -11.92
N GLY A 237 -9.46 -34.23 -10.63
CA GLY A 237 -9.07 -33.05 -9.86
C GLY A 237 -7.56 -32.84 -9.80
N VAL A 238 -6.79 -33.89 -9.48
CA VAL A 238 -5.31 -33.83 -9.50
C VAL A 238 -4.79 -33.50 -10.90
N ALA A 239 -5.34 -34.12 -11.93
CA ALA A 239 -4.96 -33.87 -13.32
C ALA A 239 -5.24 -32.41 -13.73
N LEU A 240 -6.42 -31.87 -13.39
CA LEU A 240 -6.80 -30.49 -13.71
C LEU A 240 -5.86 -29.46 -13.06
N PHE A 241 -5.56 -29.62 -11.77
CA PHE A 241 -4.66 -28.71 -11.05
C PHE A 241 -3.17 -28.94 -11.41
N GLY A 242 -2.81 -30.16 -11.83
CA GLY A 242 -1.47 -30.50 -12.29
C GLY A 242 -1.19 -30.09 -13.74
N ALA A 243 -2.21 -29.96 -14.58
CA ALA A 243 -2.09 -29.72 -16.02
C ALA A 243 -1.19 -28.52 -16.38
N PRO A 244 -1.26 -27.35 -15.71
CA PRO A 244 -0.34 -26.25 -16.01
C PRO A 244 1.14 -26.64 -15.85
N ASN A 245 1.48 -27.37 -14.79
CA ASN A 245 2.85 -27.83 -14.56
C ASN A 245 3.26 -28.88 -15.59
N VAL A 246 2.35 -29.77 -16.00
CA VAL A 246 2.62 -30.78 -17.03
C VAL A 246 2.87 -30.13 -18.39
N ILE A 247 2.05 -29.14 -18.77
CA ILE A 247 2.21 -28.38 -20.02
C ILE A 247 3.54 -27.62 -20.01
N LEU A 248 3.87 -26.94 -18.90
CA LEU A 248 5.16 -26.24 -18.77
C LEU A 248 6.34 -27.21 -18.79
N ALA A 249 6.22 -28.37 -18.13
CA ALA A 249 7.26 -29.41 -18.14
C ALA A 249 7.50 -29.92 -19.56
N ALA A 250 6.43 -30.22 -20.31
CA ALA A 250 6.53 -30.66 -21.70
C ALA A 250 7.18 -29.59 -22.59
N ARG A 251 6.83 -28.32 -22.40
CA ARG A 251 7.48 -27.20 -23.12
C ARG A 251 8.95 -27.08 -22.77
N GLN A 252 9.32 -27.16 -21.48
CA GLN A 252 10.72 -27.10 -21.05
C GLN A 252 11.54 -28.26 -21.61
N LEU A 253 11.00 -29.49 -21.56
CA LEU A 253 11.65 -30.69 -22.10
C LEU A 253 11.90 -30.57 -23.60
N ARG A 254 10.96 -30.01 -24.37
CA ARG A 254 11.16 -29.73 -25.81
C ARG A 254 12.34 -28.79 -26.09
N HIS A 255 12.74 -27.96 -25.13
CA HIS A 255 13.89 -27.06 -25.24
C HIS A 255 15.12 -27.59 -24.48
N GLY A 256 15.15 -28.87 -24.09
CA GLY A 256 16.26 -29.46 -23.34
C GLY A 256 16.39 -28.96 -21.89
N GLN A 257 15.34 -28.33 -21.35
CA GLN A 257 15.33 -27.78 -20.01
C GLN A 257 14.55 -28.69 -19.04
N ILE A 258 15.06 -28.83 -17.82
CA ILE A 258 14.40 -29.55 -16.73
C ILE A 258 14.41 -28.64 -15.52
N GLY A 259 13.23 -28.26 -15.05
CA GLY A 259 13.03 -27.39 -13.89
C GLY A 259 11.92 -27.88 -12.96
N LEU A 260 11.42 -26.97 -12.12
CA LEU A 260 10.33 -27.22 -11.17
C LEU A 260 9.06 -27.83 -11.79
N PRO A 261 8.59 -27.40 -12.98
CA PRO A 261 7.41 -28.01 -13.60
C PRO A 261 7.55 -29.52 -13.80
N ALA A 262 8.74 -29.99 -14.20
CA ALA A 262 9.02 -31.42 -14.35
C ALA A 262 8.99 -32.13 -12.99
N LEU A 263 9.66 -31.57 -11.98
CA LEU A 263 9.69 -32.10 -10.62
C LEU A 263 8.28 -32.28 -10.03
N TYR A 264 7.44 -31.24 -10.12
CA TYR A 264 6.06 -31.28 -9.63
C TYR A 264 5.19 -32.26 -10.40
N SER A 265 5.32 -32.31 -11.73
CA SER A 265 4.56 -33.22 -12.58
C SER A 265 4.90 -34.68 -12.27
N THR A 266 6.19 -35.01 -12.13
CA THR A 266 6.64 -36.36 -11.75
C THR A 266 6.16 -36.73 -10.35
N GLY A 267 6.20 -35.81 -9.39
CA GLY A 267 5.67 -36.03 -8.04
C GLY A 267 4.17 -36.37 -8.04
N LEU A 268 3.36 -35.64 -8.81
CA LEU A 268 1.93 -35.93 -8.96
C LEU A 268 1.70 -37.26 -9.70
N ALA A 269 2.47 -37.55 -10.73
CA ALA A 269 2.39 -38.83 -11.46
C ALA A 269 2.66 -40.02 -10.53
N PHE A 270 3.69 -39.94 -9.67
CA PHE A 270 3.95 -41.01 -8.70
C PHE A 270 2.77 -41.24 -7.73
N MET A 271 2.05 -40.19 -7.34
CA MET A 271 0.88 -40.31 -6.46
C MET A 271 -0.27 -41.03 -7.18
N LEU A 272 -0.50 -40.70 -8.44
CA LEU A 272 -1.55 -41.34 -9.25
C LEU A 272 -1.22 -42.81 -9.54
N VAL A 273 0.01 -43.11 -9.96
CA VAL A 273 0.47 -44.48 -10.25
C VAL A 273 0.42 -45.36 -9.00
N SER A 274 0.66 -44.79 -7.82
CA SER A 274 0.59 -45.54 -6.56
C SER A 274 -0.83 -45.71 -6.01
N GLY A 275 -1.86 -45.30 -6.75
CA GLY A 275 -3.25 -45.39 -6.32
C GLY A 275 -3.57 -44.51 -5.11
N MET A 276 -2.85 -43.39 -4.94
CA MET A 276 -3.00 -42.45 -3.82
C MET A 276 -3.54 -41.08 -4.30
N PRO A 277 -4.74 -41.00 -4.91
CA PRO A 277 -5.29 -39.73 -5.37
C PRO A 277 -5.57 -38.75 -4.21
N LEU A 278 -5.82 -39.27 -2.99
CA LEU A 278 -5.91 -38.45 -1.79
C LEU A 278 -4.58 -37.73 -1.49
N GLY A 279 -3.45 -38.42 -1.63
CA GLY A 279 -2.12 -37.79 -1.46
C GLY A 279 -1.87 -36.70 -2.50
N GLY A 280 -2.23 -36.96 -3.76
CA GLY A 280 -2.13 -35.97 -4.83
C GLY A 280 -3.02 -34.74 -4.62
N THR A 281 -4.26 -34.93 -4.16
CA THR A 281 -5.19 -33.82 -3.88
C THR A 281 -4.78 -32.98 -2.67
N ILE A 282 -4.19 -33.58 -1.62
CA ILE A 282 -3.59 -32.84 -0.51
C ILE A 282 -2.49 -31.90 -1.04
N ILE A 283 -1.62 -32.40 -1.92
CA ILE A 283 -0.51 -31.62 -2.50
C ILE A 283 -1.03 -30.47 -3.34
N THR A 284 -1.92 -30.73 -4.29
CA THR A 284 -2.45 -29.69 -5.17
C THR A 284 -3.22 -28.65 -4.36
N THR A 285 -3.91 -29.05 -3.29
CA THR A 285 -4.57 -28.12 -2.35
C THR A 285 -3.55 -27.24 -1.64
N PHE A 286 -2.46 -27.80 -1.09
CA PHE A 286 -1.42 -26.99 -0.45
C PHE A 286 -0.71 -26.03 -1.41
N MET A 287 -0.50 -26.44 -2.67
CA MET A 287 0.03 -25.55 -3.72
C MET A 287 -0.88 -24.34 -3.99
N GLN A 288 -2.19 -24.46 -3.78
CA GLN A 288 -3.12 -23.31 -3.85
C GLN A 288 -3.21 -22.54 -2.53
N PHE A 289 -3.11 -23.25 -1.41
CA PHE A 289 -3.29 -22.69 -0.07
C PHE A 289 -2.15 -21.74 0.31
N TRP A 290 -0.89 -22.18 0.20
CA TRP A 290 0.26 -21.40 0.68
C TRP A 290 0.37 -20.01 0.02
N PRO A 291 0.32 -19.86 -1.32
CA PRO A 291 0.39 -18.55 -1.95
C PRO A 291 -0.77 -17.63 -1.59
N GLU A 292 -1.99 -18.18 -1.49
CA GLU A 292 -3.18 -17.39 -1.14
C GLU A 292 -3.14 -16.95 0.33
N PHE A 293 -2.69 -17.82 1.22
CA PHE A 293 -2.58 -17.54 2.65
C PHE A 293 -1.47 -16.52 2.96
N ALA A 294 -0.32 -16.67 2.31
CA ALA A 294 0.78 -15.71 2.33
C ALA A 294 0.33 -14.30 1.96
N ARG A 295 -0.30 -14.20 0.80
CA ARG A 295 -0.75 -12.94 0.22
C ARG A 295 -1.80 -12.27 1.10
N ARG A 296 -2.73 -13.02 1.70
CA ARG A 296 -3.67 -12.49 2.70
C ARG A 296 -2.96 -11.93 3.90
N THR A 297 -2.02 -12.67 4.47
CA THR A 297 -1.28 -12.24 5.65
C THR A 297 -0.51 -10.95 5.38
N ILE A 298 0.18 -10.88 4.24
CA ILE A 298 0.94 -9.69 3.82
C ILE A 298 -0.01 -8.51 3.69
N VAL A 299 -1.09 -8.66 2.92
CA VAL A 299 -2.10 -7.61 2.71
C VAL A 299 -2.71 -7.12 4.03
N GLU A 300 -3.21 -8.04 4.87
CA GLU A 300 -3.94 -7.71 6.09
C GLU A 300 -3.03 -7.01 7.10
N ARG A 301 -1.77 -7.47 7.22
CA ARG A 301 -0.79 -6.92 8.16
C ARG A 301 -0.21 -5.60 7.67
N GLN A 302 0.13 -5.51 6.38
CA GLN A 302 0.62 -4.29 5.75
C GLN A 302 -0.34 -3.12 5.97
N ARG A 303 -1.66 -3.35 5.78
CA ARG A 303 -2.68 -2.33 6.00
C ARG A 303 -2.63 -1.76 7.40
N ARG A 304 -2.54 -2.60 8.43
CA ARG A 304 -2.49 -2.14 9.84
C ARG A 304 -1.17 -1.45 10.17
N LEU A 305 -0.05 -2.03 9.73
CA LEU A 305 1.29 -1.51 10.03
C LEU A 305 1.54 -0.16 9.35
N PHE A 306 0.97 0.08 8.18
CA PHE A 306 1.10 1.36 7.48
C PHE A 306 -0.06 2.33 7.75
N ALA A 307 -1.14 1.90 8.40
CA ALA A 307 -2.32 2.75 8.64
C ALA A 307 -1.95 4.06 9.33
N ALA A 308 -1.14 4.03 10.39
CA ALA A 308 -0.74 5.24 11.10
C ALA A 308 0.06 6.23 10.24
N HIS A 309 0.94 5.70 9.39
CA HIS A 309 1.74 6.50 8.45
C HIS A 309 0.95 7.02 7.25
N ARG A 310 -0.25 6.46 7.01
CA ARG A 310 -1.17 6.85 5.94
C ARG A 310 -2.28 7.81 6.40
N ARG A 311 -2.51 7.94 7.70
CA ARG A 311 -3.56 8.82 8.26
C ARG A 311 -3.26 10.28 7.96
N ARG A 312 -4.18 10.93 7.24
CA ARG A 312 -4.14 12.37 6.96
C ARG A 312 -5.46 13.02 7.38
N PRO A 313 -5.45 14.26 7.89
CA PRO A 313 -6.67 15.03 8.02
C PRO A 313 -7.20 15.34 6.62
N SER A 314 -8.50 15.15 6.38
CA SER A 314 -9.13 15.55 5.11
C SER A 314 -9.66 16.99 5.14
N TRP A 315 -9.69 17.61 6.33
CA TRP A 315 -10.28 18.94 6.55
C TRP A 315 -9.31 19.83 7.31
N ALA A 316 -9.37 21.13 7.01
CA ALA A 316 -8.61 22.17 7.67
C ALA A 316 -9.54 23.31 8.10
N ARG A 317 -9.22 23.91 9.24
CA ARG A 317 -9.94 25.05 9.79
C ARG A 317 -9.25 26.35 9.38
N ILE A 318 -9.98 27.25 8.71
CA ILE A 318 -9.50 28.57 8.31
C ILE A 318 -10.17 29.67 9.14
N PRO A 319 -9.44 30.72 9.55
CA PRO A 319 -10.02 31.87 10.24
C PRO A 319 -10.91 32.69 9.29
N HIS A 320 -12.08 33.11 9.77
CA HIS A 320 -12.97 34.05 9.09
C HIS A 320 -12.80 35.47 9.68
N PRO A 321 -12.95 36.54 8.87
CA PRO A 321 -12.87 37.93 9.36
C PRO A 321 -13.83 38.25 10.52
N ASP A 322 -14.97 37.56 10.59
CA ASP A 322 -15.99 37.75 11.64
C ASP A 322 -15.64 37.06 12.97
N GLY A 323 -14.43 36.53 13.13
CA GLY A 323 -13.99 35.78 14.31
C GLY A 323 -14.49 34.33 14.38
N LEU A 324 -15.29 33.91 13.40
CA LEU A 324 -15.70 32.51 13.22
C LEU A 324 -14.61 31.72 12.46
N SER A 325 -14.73 30.40 12.43
CA SER A 325 -13.85 29.55 11.65
C SER A 325 -14.64 28.71 10.65
N VAL A 326 -14.17 28.61 9.41
CA VAL A 326 -14.78 27.78 8.37
C VAL A 326 -13.92 26.53 8.17
N GLU A 327 -14.55 25.38 7.94
CA GLU A 327 -13.82 24.16 7.60
C GLU A 327 -13.87 23.92 6.09
N ILE A 328 -12.70 23.68 5.50
CA ILE A 328 -12.50 23.43 4.08
C ILE A 328 -11.74 22.13 3.87
N HIS A 329 -11.97 21.46 2.75
CA HIS A 329 -11.24 20.26 2.40
C HIS A 329 -9.77 20.57 2.10
N VAL A 330 -8.86 19.70 2.52
CA VAL A 330 -7.40 19.95 2.43
C VAL A 330 -6.90 20.08 1.00
N ASP A 331 -7.47 19.33 0.05
CA ASP A 331 -7.14 19.47 -1.38
C ASP A 331 -7.54 20.82 -1.99
N ASP A 332 -8.47 21.54 -1.35
CA ASP A 332 -8.97 22.82 -1.86
C ASP A 332 -8.15 24.00 -1.27
N LEU A 333 -7.22 23.72 -0.36
CA LEU A 333 -6.31 24.71 0.22
C LEU A 333 -5.25 25.13 -0.79
N ARG A 334 -4.89 26.42 -0.72
CA ARG A 334 -3.82 27.01 -1.53
C ARG A 334 -2.68 27.49 -0.64
N PRO A 335 -1.43 27.49 -1.13
CA PRO A 335 -0.32 28.13 -0.44
C PRO A 335 -0.65 29.59 -0.07
N GLY A 336 -0.21 30.01 1.11
CA GLY A 336 -0.46 31.35 1.66
C GLY A 336 -1.70 31.46 2.55
N VAL A 337 -2.65 30.52 2.48
CA VAL A 337 -3.83 30.50 3.37
C VAL A 337 -3.40 30.24 4.82
N LEU A 338 -4.11 30.81 5.80
CA LEU A 338 -3.89 30.54 7.22
C LEU A 338 -4.78 29.39 7.70
N VAL A 339 -4.22 28.44 8.43
CA VAL A 339 -4.92 27.29 9.00
C VAL A 339 -4.71 27.26 10.52
N ILE A 340 -5.78 27.05 11.26
CA ILE A 340 -5.75 26.91 12.72
C ILE A 340 -5.70 25.42 13.07
N VAL A 341 -4.74 25.03 13.91
CA VAL A 341 -4.60 23.67 14.43
C VAL A 341 -4.57 23.72 15.95
N ARG A 342 -5.50 22.99 16.57
CA ARG A 342 -5.67 22.96 18.03
C ARG A 342 -5.06 21.72 18.64
N ARG A 343 -4.91 21.76 19.95
CA ARG A 343 -4.58 20.60 20.78
C ARG A 343 -5.43 19.37 20.42
N GLY A 344 -4.75 18.25 20.25
CA GLY A 344 -5.33 16.96 19.88
C GLY A 344 -5.53 16.79 18.37
N GLU A 345 -5.42 17.86 17.58
CA GLU A 345 -5.50 17.82 16.12
C GLU A 345 -4.11 17.56 15.52
N ARG A 346 -4.11 16.94 14.33
CA ARG A 346 -2.91 16.84 13.49
C ARG A 346 -2.91 17.97 12.48
N SER A 347 -1.74 18.52 12.18
CA SER A 347 -1.62 19.51 11.12
C SER A 347 -2.05 18.92 9.77
N PRO A 348 -2.98 19.55 9.03
CA PRO A 348 -3.37 19.11 7.69
C PRO A 348 -2.36 19.52 6.60
N VAL A 349 -1.41 20.41 6.92
CA VAL A 349 -0.56 21.11 5.96
C VAL A 349 0.89 21.17 6.42
N ASP A 350 1.79 21.34 5.46
CA ASP A 350 3.15 21.81 5.75
C ASP A 350 3.15 23.34 5.71
N GLY A 351 3.80 23.98 6.68
CA GLY A 351 3.90 25.44 6.69
C GLY A 351 4.66 26.02 7.88
N VAL A 352 4.56 27.33 8.02
CA VAL A 352 5.26 28.11 9.05
C VAL A 352 4.25 28.73 10.01
N VAL A 353 4.52 28.65 11.31
CA VAL A 353 3.68 29.26 12.35
C VAL A 353 3.74 30.78 12.25
N THR A 354 2.58 31.41 12.12
CA THR A 354 2.43 32.88 12.11
C THR A 354 1.88 33.43 13.40
N ALA A 355 1.14 32.63 14.17
CA ALA A 355 0.66 33.02 15.50
C ALA A 355 0.49 31.79 16.41
N GLY A 356 0.58 32.02 17.73
CA GLY A 356 0.45 30.99 18.74
C GLY A 356 1.77 30.29 19.10
N ALA A 357 1.69 29.40 20.08
CA ALA A 357 2.77 28.52 20.50
C ALA A 357 2.19 27.20 20.98
N ALA A 358 2.86 26.10 20.63
CA ALA A 358 2.37 24.76 20.95
C ALA A 358 3.51 23.77 21.14
N ALA A 359 3.25 22.75 21.97
CA ALA A 359 4.07 21.55 22.01
C ALA A 359 3.60 20.61 20.89
N VAL A 360 4.48 20.32 19.94
CA VAL A 360 4.18 19.53 18.73
C VAL A 360 5.02 18.26 18.73
N ALA A 361 4.36 17.11 18.54
CA ALA A 361 5.03 15.83 18.31
C ALA A 361 5.06 15.53 16.80
N ASP A 362 6.24 15.61 16.20
CA ASP A 362 6.47 15.36 14.78
C ASP A 362 7.34 14.11 14.58
N VAL A 363 6.69 12.95 14.57
CA VAL A 363 7.36 11.65 14.42
C VAL A 363 7.95 11.49 13.02
N LEU A 364 7.34 12.08 11.98
CA LEU A 364 7.80 11.92 10.60
C LEU A 364 9.09 12.68 10.35
N ALA A 365 9.21 13.91 10.85
CA ALA A 365 10.41 14.71 10.66
C ALA A 365 11.51 14.41 11.69
N THR A 366 11.14 14.11 12.94
CA THR A 366 12.13 13.97 14.03
C THR A 366 12.39 12.53 14.45
N GLY A 367 11.52 11.58 14.10
CA GLY A 367 11.58 10.20 14.58
C GLY A 367 11.19 10.03 16.06
N SER A 368 10.96 11.13 16.78
CA SER A 368 10.69 11.14 18.21
C SER A 368 9.20 11.35 18.50
N THR A 369 8.69 10.66 19.52
CA THR A 369 7.36 10.90 20.09
C THR A 369 7.37 12.00 21.15
N GLN A 370 8.55 12.53 21.48
CA GLN A 370 8.68 13.64 22.41
C GLN A 370 8.24 14.94 21.73
N ALA A 371 7.34 15.68 22.38
CA ALA A 371 6.89 16.96 21.86
C ALA A 371 7.99 18.02 22.01
N SER A 372 8.21 18.80 20.95
CA SER A 372 9.05 19.99 20.96
C SER A 372 8.19 21.25 20.99
N ASN A 373 8.68 22.32 21.62
CA ASN A 373 7.97 23.59 21.62
C ASN A 373 8.20 24.31 20.28
N VAL A 374 7.11 24.63 19.59
CA VAL A 374 7.10 25.39 18.33
C VAL A 374 6.35 26.70 18.57
N ALA A 375 6.96 27.81 18.13
CA ALA A 375 6.40 29.15 18.21
C ALA A 375 6.46 29.84 16.84
N VAL A 376 6.06 31.11 16.78
CA VAL A 376 6.08 31.94 15.56
C VAL A 376 7.43 31.84 14.84
N GLY A 377 7.39 31.61 13.52
CA GLY A 377 8.56 31.37 12.69
C GLY A 377 9.01 29.91 12.61
N GLY A 378 8.51 29.04 13.49
CA GLY A 378 8.79 27.60 13.45
C GLY A 378 8.06 26.89 12.32
N ALA A 379 8.70 25.86 11.75
CA ALA A 379 8.10 25.00 10.73
C ALA A 379 7.27 23.86 11.36
N VAL A 380 6.16 23.49 10.69
CA VAL A 380 5.29 22.38 11.08
C VAL A 380 4.95 21.56 9.84
N HIS A 381 5.03 20.24 9.94
CA HIS A 381 4.73 19.33 8.84
C HIS A 381 3.33 18.72 8.98
N ALA A 382 2.71 18.38 7.85
CA ALA A 382 1.46 17.67 7.80
C ALA A 382 1.58 16.33 8.55
N GLY A 383 0.58 16.02 9.37
CA GLY A 383 0.56 14.84 10.24
C GLY A 383 1.17 15.08 11.64
N SER A 384 1.88 16.18 11.87
CA SER A 384 2.38 16.56 13.21
C SER A 384 1.24 16.72 14.20
N LEU A 385 1.37 16.13 15.39
CA LEU A 385 0.33 16.16 16.41
C LEU A 385 0.55 17.33 17.38
N VAL A 386 -0.45 18.19 17.54
CA VAL A 386 -0.42 19.26 18.54
C VAL A 386 -0.78 18.67 19.91
N VAL A 387 0.20 18.55 20.80
CA VAL A 387 0.04 17.95 22.14
C VAL A 387 -0.55 18.94 23.14
N ALA A 388 -0.13 20.20 23.06
CA ALA A 388 -0.65 21.30 23.87
C ALA A 388 -0.53 22.64 23.14
N GLY A 389 -1.45 23.57 23.38
CA GLY A 389 -1.48 24.89 22.72
C GLY A 389 -2.32 24.93 21.44
N GLU A 390 -2.19 26.04 20.71
CA GLU A 390 -2.86 26.30 19.42
C GLU A 390 -1.86 27.00 18.49
N LEU A 391 -1.89 26.63 17.20
CA LEU A 391 -1.06 27.24 16.17
C LEU A 391 -1.92 27.76 15.02
N THR A 392 -1.60 28.95 14.55
CA THR A 392 -2.00 29.44 13.23
C THR A 392 -0.82 29.27 12.28
N ILE A 393 -1.02 28.48 11.24
CA ILE A 393 0.00 28.04 10.30
C ILE A 393 -0.31 28.66 8.93
N ARG A 394 0.66 29.36 8.34
CA ARG A 394 0.59 29.76 6.93
C ARG A 394 0.98 28.58 6.07
N VAL A 395 0.05 28.13 5.23
CA VAL A 395 0.21 26.99 4.33
C VAL A 395 1.35 27.25 3.35
N GLU A 396 2.31 26.34 3.28
CA GLU A 396 3.30 26.27 2.19
C GLU A 396 2.95 25.15 1.21
N ARG A 397 2.53 23.99 1.74
CA ARG A 397 2.07 22.84 0.94
C ARG A 397 0.81 22.23 1.57
N ALA A 398 -0.14 21.83 0.73
CA ALA A 398 -1.40 21.21 1.14
C ALA A 398 -1.77 20.04 0.21
N GLY A 399 -2.69 19.19 0.67
CA GLY A 399 -3.16 18.02 -0.08
C GLY A 399 -2.01 17.08 -0.46
N GLU A 400 -2.01 16.66 -1.73
CA GLU A 400 -1.01 15.74 -2.29
C GLU A 400 0.41 16.31 -2.37
N ALA A 401 0.59 17.61 -2.18
CA ALA A 401 1.90 18.27 -2.14
C ALA A 401 2.57 18.20 -0.76
N THR A 402 1.87 17.72 0.29
CA THR A 402 2.43 17.66 1.65
C THR A 402 3.47 16.55 1.83
N ALA A 403 4.24 16.66 2.91
CA ALA A 403 5.26 15.69 3.28
C ALA A 403 4.70 14.31 3.58
N ALA A 404 3.72 14.26 4.50
CA ALA A 404 2.95 13.05 4.76
C ALA A 404 2.27 12.55 3.48
N ALA A 405 1.93 13.45 2.54
CA ALA A 405 1.35 13.02 1.28
C ALA A 405 2.29 12.20 0.42
N HIS A 406 3.50 12.69 0.28
CA HIS A 406 4.50 12.01 -0.52
C HIS A 406 4.99 10.72 0.14
N ILE A 407 5.21 10.69 1.46
CA ILE A 407 5.59 9.47 2.19
C ILE A 407 4.55 8.37 1.98
N SER A 408 3.27 8.67 2.19
CA SER A 408 2.24 7.64 2.05
C SER A 408 2.02 7.18 0.60
N ARG A 409 2.33 8.02 -0.42
CA ARG A 409 2.40 7.58 -1.83
C ARG A 409 3.63 6.72 -2.14
N ALA A 410 4.75 6.99 -1.47
CA ALA A 410 5.99 6.23 -1.60
C ALA A 410 5.90 4.86 -0.90
N LEU A 411 5.03 4.70 0.10
CA LEU A 411 4.76 3.41 0.73
C LEU A 411 4.11 2.45 -0.28
N PRO A 412 4.63 1.22 -0.45
CA PRO A 412 4.07 0.26 -1.39
C PRO A 412 2.60 -0.04 -1.03
N HIS A 413 1.71 0.01 -2.03
CA HIS A 413 0.26 -0.21 -1.87
C HIS A 413 -0.12 -1.71 -1.94
N ALA A 414 0.65 -2.52 -2.66
CA ALA A 414 0.60 -3.98 -2.62
C ALA A 414 1.88 -4.56 -3.24
N GLY A 415 2.30 -5.74 -2.80
CA GLY A 415 3.28 -6.56 -3.53
C GLY A 415 4.68 -6.55 -2.94
N PHE A 416 4.89 -7.41 -1.95
CA PHE A 416 6.21 -8.00 -1.69
C PHE A 416 6.50 -9.15 -2.69
N SER A 417 5.86 -9.15 -3.86
CA SER A 417 6.07 -10.13 -4.93
C SER A 417 7.21 -9.70 -5.85
N GLY A 418 7.94 -10.66 -6.43
CA GLY A 418 9.03 -10.35 -7.37
C GLY A 418 10.33 -9.88 -6.70
N LEU A 419 10.51 -10.14 -5.41
CA LEU A 419 11.74 -9.84 -4.68
C LEU A 419 12.96 -10.58 -5.29
N PRO A 420 14.15 -9.95 -5.33
CA PRO A 420 15.39 -10.63 -5.72
C PRO A 420 15.64 -11.96 -4.97
N SER A 421 15.36 -12.00 -3.67
CA SER A 421 15.44 -13.20 -2.82
C SER A 421 14.45 -14.29 -3.23
N SER A 422 13.23 -13.91 -3.63
CA SER A 422 12.22 -14.84 -4.18
C SER A 422 12.67 -15.43 -5.52
N ALA A 423 13.23 -14.60 -6.41
CA ALA A 423 13.76 -15.05 -7.70
C ALA A 423 14.99 -15.95 -7.51
N ARG A 424 15.89 -15.59 -6.60
CA ARG A 424 17.07 -16.39 -6.22
C ARG A 424 16.63 -17.76 -5.68
N ALA A 425 15.60 -17.79 -4.83
CA ALA A 425 15.02 -19.05 -4.35
C ALA A 425 14.48 -19.93 -5.48
N GLU A 426 13.74 -19.35 -6.42
CA GLU A 426 13.22 -20.08 -7.59
C GLU A 426 14.32 -20.60 -8.53
N LEU A 427 15.39 -19.83 -8.72
CA LEU A 427 16.56 -20.25 -9.49
C LEU A 427 17.26 -21.45 -8.82
N ILE A 428 17.49 -21.38 -7.51
CA ILE A 428 18.08 -22.49 -6.74
C ILE A 428 17.17 -23.73 -6.86
N ALA A 429 15.86 -23.54 -6.73
CA ALA A 429 14.89 -24.61 -6.81
C ALA A 429 14.86 -25.29 -8.20
N ASN A 430 14.88 -24.51 -9.28
CA ASN A 430 14.98 -25.02 -10.64
C ASN A 430 16.30 -25.77 -10.87
N ARG A 431 17.42 -25.24 -10.37
CA ARG A 431 18.73 -25.92 -10.45
C ARG A 431 18.71 -27.26 -9.73
N ASN A 432 18.00 -27.36 -8.61
CA ASN A 432 17.89 -28.58 -7.81
C ASN A 432 16.88 -29.60 -8.37
N ALA A 433 16.08 -29.26 -9.39
CA ALA A 433 15.11 -30.19 -9.98
C ALA A 433 15.80 -31.40 -10.64
N LYS A 434 16.88 -31.18 -11.39
CA LYS A 434 17.66 -32.24 -12.05
C LYS A 434 18.25 -33.26 -11.05
N PRO A 435 19.03 -32.86 -10.03
CA PRO A 435 19.57 -33.82 -9.07
C PRO A 435 18.48 -34.54 -8.28
N ALA A 436 17.38 -33.87 -7.93
CA ALA A 436 16.26 -34.53 -7.24
C ALA A 436 15.58 -35.61 -8.11
N LEU A 437 15.33 -35.32 -9.39
CA LEU A 437 14.79 -36.31 -10.34
C LEU A 437 15.75 -37.47 -10.56
N ALA A 438 17.04 -37.20 -10.73
CA ALA A 438 18.07 -38.23 -10.90
C ALA A 438 18.15 -39.16 -9.67
N LEU A 439 18.13 -38.58 -8.46
CA LEU A 439 18.16 -39.37 -7.23
C LEU A 439 16.89 -40.21 -7.04
N ALA A 440 15.72 -39.66 -7.39
CA ALA A 440 14.46 -40.41 -7.35
C ALA A 440 14.45 -41.56 -8.37
N ALA A 441 14.99 -41.35 -9.57
CA ALA A 441 15.15 -42.38 -10.60
C ALA A 441 16.14 -43.47 -10.14
N LEU A 442 17.29 -43.09 -9.61
CA LEU A 442 18.29 -44.03 -9.07
C LEU A 442 17.69 -44.87 -7.94
N SER A 443 16.96 -44.24 -7.02
CA SER A 443 16.21 -44.93 -5.96
C SER A 443 15.21 -45.94 -6.53
N LEU A 444 14.52 -45.59 -7.63
CA LEU A 444 13.53 -46.48 -8.22
C LEU A 444 14.19 -47.70 -8.87
N ILE A 445 15.32 -47.49 -9.56
CA ILE A 445 16.09 -48.55 -10.22
C ILE A 445 16.69 -49.50 -9.19
N THR A 446 17.28 -48.96 -8.11
CA THR A 446 17.97 -49.73 -7.08
C THR A 446 17.01 -50.48 -6.15
N THR A 447 15.99 -49.79 -5.64
CA THR A 447 15.05 -50.40 -4.68
C THR A 447 13.93 -51.17 -5.35
N ARG A 448 13.67 -50.93 -6.64
CA ARG A 448 12.49 -51.43 -7.39
C ARG A 448 11.16 -51.12 -6.70
N THR A 449 11.12 -50.07 -5.87
CA THR A 449 9.93 -49.62 -5.15
C THR A 449 9.66 -48.14 -5.38
N LEU A 450 8.39 -47.76 -5.52
CA LEU A 450 7.98 -46.36 -5.75
C LEU A 450 8.11 -45.49 -4.49
N ARG A 451 7.95 -46.08 -3.29
CA ARG A 451 7.85 -45.35 -2.02
C ARG A 451 9.08 -44.47 -1.70
N PRO A 452 10.33 -44.97 -1.69
CA PRO A 452 11.49 -44.14 -1.38
C PRO A 452 11.71 -43.04 -2.44
N SER A 453 11.47 -43.35 -3.71
CA SER A 453 11.55 -42.38 -4.81
C SER A 453 10.52 -41.25 -4.68
N GLN A 454 9.32 -41.56 -4.21
CA GLN A 454 8.30 -40.57 -3.89
C GLN A 454 8.71 -39.63 -2.76
N ALA A 455 9.42 -40.13 -1.74
CA ALA A 455 9.89 -39.29 -0.65
C ALA A 455 11.05 -38.39 -1.09
N ILE A 456 11.97 -38.89 -1.93
CA ILE A 456 13.12 -38.15 -2.45
C ILE A 456 12.73 -36.96 -3.32
N ILE A 457 11.70 -37.10 -4.17
CA ILE A 457 11.26 -36.04 -5.07
C ILE A 457 10.41 -34.96 -4.36
N ARG A 458 9.97 -35.23 -3.14
CA ARG A 458 8.98 -34.44 -2.41
C ARG A 458 9.44 -33.12 -1.77
N PRO A 459 10.72 -32.90 -1.42
CA PRO A 459 11.17 -31.66 -0.80
C PRO A 459 10.62 -30.40 -1.48
N ASP A 460 10.18 -29.45 -0.65
CA ASP A 460 9.75 -28.15 -1.16
C ASP A 460 10.96 -27.24 -1.37
N TYR A 461 11.37 -27.10 -2.63
CA TYR A 461 12.50 -26.23 -2.97
C TYR A 461 12.11 -24.77 -3.22
N ALA A 462 10.82 -24.46 -3.41
CA ALA A 462 10.42 -23.16 -3.97
C ALA A 462 9.33 -22.43 -3.17
N THR A 463 8.33 -23.14 -2.63
CA THR A 463 7.14 -22.50 -2.05
C THR A 463 7.48 -21.82 -0.73
N ALA A 464 8.05 -22.55 0.22
CA ALA A 464 8.43 -22.02 1.53
C ALA A 464 9.55 -20.98 1.45
N PRO A 465 10.62 -21.14 0.65
CA PRO A 465 11.64 -20.10 0.49
C PRO A 465 11.08 -18.81 -0.14
N ARG A 466 10.21 -18.94 -1.16
CA ARG A 466 9.54 -17.78 -1.76
C ARG A 466 8.65 -17.09 -0.74
N LEU A 467 7.88 -17.85 0.04
CA LEU A 467 7.03 -17.31 1.09
C LEU A 467 7.84 -16.56 2.16
N SER A 468 8.92 -17.19 2.63
CA SER A 468 9.87 -16.61 3.58
C SER A 468 10.37 -15.26 3.11
N ALA A 469 10.83 -15.17 1.85
CA ALA A 469 11.31 -13.93 1.27
C ALA A 469 10.30 -12.78 1.40
N GLN A 470 9.03 -13.04 1.10
CA GLN A 470 7.98 -12.03 1.17
C GLN A 470 7.64 -11.61 2.60
N LEU A 471 7.56 -12.57 3.53
CA LEU A 471 7.24 -12.29 4.93
C LEU A 471 8.41 -11.59 5.65
N ALA A 472 9.64 -12.04 5.42
CA ALA A 472 10.85 -11.42 5.95
C ALA A 472 11.00 -9.99 5.44
N ALA A 473 10.74 -9.75 4.15
CA ALA A 473 10.78 -8.42 3.59
C ALA A 473 9.72 -7.49 4.20
N LEU A 474 8.50 -7.99 4.46
CA LEU A 474 7.50 -7.20 5.18
C LEU A 474 7.96 -6.83 6.59
N THR A 475 8.55 -7.77 7.34
CA THR A 475 9.07 -7.46 8.68
C THR A 475 10.22 -6.46 8.65
N GLY A 476 11.17 -6.62 7.71
CA GLY A 476 12.31 -5.71 7.58
C GLY A 476 11.91 -4.33 7.09
N PHE A 477 10.87 -4.23 6.26
CA PHE A 477 10.33 -2.95 5.81
C PHE A 477 9.68 -2.16 6.96
N VAL A 478 8.96 -2.85 7.85
CA VAL A 478 8.37 -2.23 9.04
C VAL A 478 9.44 -1.79 10.01
N GLU A 479 10.44 -2.65 10.27
CA GLU A 479 11.60 -2.31 11.09
C GLU A 479 12.38 -1.11 10.53
N ALA A 480 12.52 -1.01 9.21
CA ALA A 480 13.14 0.13 8.55
C ALA A 480 12.36 1.43 8.79
N LEU A 481 11.04 1.40 8.58
CA LEU A 481 10.19 2.58 8.80
C LEU A 481 10.24 3.04 10.25
N ASP A 482 10.19 2.13 11.22
CA ASP A 482 10.26 2.46 12.64
C ASP A 482 11.61 3.11 13.03
N ARG A 483 12.67 2.86 12.26
CA ARG A 483 14.00 3.47 12.37
C ARG A 483 14.17 4.73 11.50
N GLY A 484 13.11 5.21 10.86
CA GLY A 484 13.15 6.41 10.02
C GLY A 484 13.65 6.19 8.60
N LEU A 485 13.60 4.96 8.09
CA LEU A 485 14.06 4.60 6.75
C LEU A 485 12.85 4.25 5.87
N LEU A 486 12.58 5.09 4.88
CA LEU A 486 11.50 4.87 3.92
C LEU A 486 12.06 4.18 2.67
N LEU A 487 11.72 2.91 2.50
CA LEU A 487 12.05 2.15 1.29
C LEU A 487 10.91 2.32 0.26
N ARG A 488 11.20 2.82 -0.94
CA ARG A 488 10.18 2.90 -2.00
C ARG A 488 9.88 1.55 -2.63
N LYS A 489 10.90 0.68 -2.68
CA LYS A 489 10.82 -0.63 -3.30
C LYS A 489 11.17 -1.71 -2.28
N PRO A 490 10.32 -2.73 -2.08
CA PRO A 490 10.64 -3.87 -1.22
C PRO A 490 11.94 -4.59 -1.60
N GLY A 491 12.31 -4.60 -2.88
CA GLY A 491 13.52 -5.25 -3.37
C GLY A 491 14.83 -4.56 -2.93
N ALA A 492 14.78 -3.29 -2.53
CA ALA A 492 15.97 -2.58 -2.04
C ALA A 492 16.53 -3.26 -0.78
N LEU A 493 15.67 -3.81 0.07
CA LEU A 493 16.07 -4.50 1.30
C LEU A 493 16.99 -5.72 1.04
N ASP A 494 16.71 -6.48 -0.02
CA ASP A 494 17.55 -7.62 -0.43
C ASP A 494 18.93 -7.16 -0.92
N GLN A 495 18.96 -6.04 -1.63
CA GLN A 495 20.19 -5.49 -2.19
C GLN A 495 21.03 -4.81 -1.12
N ILE A 496 20.40 -4.11 -0.17
CA ILE A 496 21.06 -3.44 0.96
C ILE A 496 21.83 -4.41 1.80
N ALA A 497 21.22 -5.58 2.05
CA ALA A 497 21.90 -6.67 2.69
C ALA A 497 23.24 -6.94 2.00
N ASP A 498 23.23 -7.10 0.66
CA ASP A 498 24.36 -7.44 -0.20
C ASP A 498 25.28 -6.23 -0.55
N ILE A 499 25.19 -5.06 0.09
CA ILE A 499 26.09 -3.92 -0.21
C ILE A 499 27.49 -4.12 0.37
N ASP A 500 28.51 -3.90 -0.47
CA ASP A 500 29.92 -3.81 -0.08
C ASP A 500 30.63 -2.54 -0.59
N VAL A 501 30.01 -1.75 -1.48
CA VAL A 501 30.63 -0.54 -2.04
C VAL A 501 29.72 0.65 -1.75
N PHE A 502 30.20 1.61 -0.97
CA PHE A 502 29.49 2.84 -0.60
C PHE A 502 30.03 3.99 -1.43
N VAL A 503 29.16 4.59 -2.26
CA VAL A 503 29.51 5.68 -3.15
C VAL A 503 28.83 6.94 -2.65
N PHE A 504 29.60 7.85 -2.06
CA PHE A 504 29.14 9.14 -1.61
C PHE A 504 29.24 10.17 -2.74
N ASP A 505 28.18 10.90 -2.96
CA ASP A 505 28.17 12.08 -3.83
C ASP A 505 28.62 13.32 -3.05
N GLU A 506 29.22 14.31 -3.70
CA GLU A 506 29.64 15.55 -3.04
C GLU A 506 28.48 16.29 -2.35
N SER A 507 27.24 16.10 -2.82
CA SER A 507 26.03 16.67 -2.22
C SER A 507 25.82 16.27 -0.75
N VAL A 508 26.43 15.17 -0.31
CA VAL A 508 26.45 14.74 1.10
C VAL A 508 27.20 15.73 1.99
N GLY A 509 28.14 16.48 1.44
CA GLY A 509 28.97 17.42 2.20
C GLY A 509 30.07 16.77 3.05
N LEU A 510 30.50 15.54 2.72
CA LEU A 510 31.61 14.88 3.42
C LEU A 510 32.88 15.73 3.37
N GLY A 511 33.44 16.08 4.54
CA GLY A 511 34.75 16.72 4.67
C GLY A 511 34.84 18.20 4.24
N ARG A 512 33.73 18.95 4.21
CA ARG A 512 33.77 20.42 3.98
C ARG A 512 33.99 21.19 5.29
N ASP A 513 34.75 22.28 5.20
CA ASP A 513 34.81 23.33 6.22
C ASP A 513 33.43 24.02 6.32
N ALA A 514 32.66 23.67 7.36
CA ALA A 514 31.54 24.40 7.97
C ALA A 514 30.44 25.11 7.13
N GLU A 515 30.35 24.96 5.80
CA GLU A 515 29.21 25.48 5.03
C GLU A 515 28.24 24.38 4.60
N THR A 516 27.12 24.41 5.33
CA THR A 516 25.87 23.65 5.24
C THR A 516 25.45 23.26 3.83
N SER A 517 25.64 21.98 3.50
CA SER A 517 24.74 21.26 2.58
C SER A 517 24.44 19.92 3.25
N ALA A 518 23.15 19.60 3.40
CA ALA A 518 22.61 18.46 4.17
C ALA A 518 22.88 18.40 5.70
N GLY A 519 23.48 19.43 6.33
CA GLY A 519 23.66 19.48 7.80
C GLY A 519 24.65 18.47 8.37
N VAL A 520 25.52 17.91 7.53
CA VAL A 520 26.54 16.92 7.91
C VAL A 520 27.83 17.64 8.31
N THR A 521 28.39 17.31 9.49
CA THR A 521 29.73 17.77 9.89
C THR A 521 30.80 16.78 9.44
N ALA A 522 32.02 17.25 9.20
CA ALA A 522 33.16 16.39 8.86
C ALA A 522 33.40 15.30 9.93
N ALA A 523 33.22 15.63 11.22
CA ALA A 523 33.32 14.67 12.33
C ALA A 523 32.26 13.56 12.23
N ALA A 524 30.99 13.91 11.94
CA ALA A 524 29.94 12.92 11.75
C ALA A 524 30.22 11.99 10.54
N GLY A 525 30.82 12.52 9.48
CA GLY A 525 31.29 11.72 8.35
C GLY A 525 32.33 10.67 8.75
N VAL A 526 33.35 11.07 9.52
CA VAL A 526 34.43 10.18 9.99
C VAL A 526 33.86 9.06 10.85
N ASP A 527 32.99 9.41 11.79
CA ASP A 527 32.38 8.44 12.71
C ASP A 527 31.55 7.39 11.96
N VAL A 528 30.74 7.81 10.98
CA VAL A 528 29.90 6.89 10.20
C VAL A 528 30.73 6.00 9.30
N VAL A 529 31.73 6.53 8.59
CA VAL A 529 32.61 5.71 7.73
C VAL A 529 33.40 4.71 8.57
N SER A 530 33.94 5.13 9.72
CA SER A 530 34.63 4.25 10.67
C SER A 530 33.72 3.15 11.21
N ALA A 531 32.50 3.50 11.62
CA ALA A 531 31.51 2.54 12.10
C ALA A 531 31.09 1.55 11.01
N LEU A 532 30.84 2.00 9.78
CA LEU A 532 30.53 1.14 8.65
C LEU A 532 31.70 0.19 8.33
N ARG A 533 32.95 0.67 8.38
CA ARG A 533 34.15 -0.15 8.18
C ARG A 533 34.32 -1.19 9.27
N LYS A 534 34.02 -0.85 10.53
CA LYS A 534 34.01 -1.81 11.65
C LYS A 534 32.94 -2.89 11.48
N GLN A 535 31.78 -2.53 10.95
CA GLN A 535 30.71 -3.50 10.63
C GLN A 535 31.02 -4.37 9.40
N ASN A 536 31.82 -3.86 8.45
CA ASN A 536 32.24 -4.59 7.25
C ASN A 536 33.67 -4.23 6.85
N PRO A 537 34.67 -5.00 7.30
CA PRO A 537 36.08 -4.75 6.97
C PRO A 537 36.40 -4.82 5.47
N HIS A 538 35.51 -5.43 4.66
CA HIS A 538 35.67 -5.55 3.21
C HIS A 538 34.91 -4.47 2.44
N ALA A 539 34.23 -3.54 3.13
CA ALA A 539 33.55 -2.45 2.47
C ALA A 539 34.56 -1.51 1.79
N ARG A 540 34.20 -1.02 0.61
CA ARG A 540 34.93 0.04 -0.09
C ARG A 540 34.11 1.32 -0.06
N PHE A 541 34.74 2.43 0.26
CA PHE A 541 34.14 3.75 0.28
C PHE A 541 34.70 4.58 -0.87
N VAL A 542 33.82 5.19 -1.67
CA VAL A 542 34.17 5.98 -2.85
C VAL A 542 33.49 7.34 -2.75
N LEU A 543 34.20 8.42 -3.06
CA LEU A 543 33.64 9.77 -3.21
C LEU A 543 33.60 10.16 -4.69
N LEU A 544 32.45 10.64 -5.17
CA LEU A 544 32.28 11.20 -6.51
C LEU A 544 31.96 12.69 -6.43
N SER A 545 32.71 13.51 -7.15
CA SER A 545 32.56 14.96 -7.16
C SER A 545 32.61 15.51 -8.58
N GLY A 546 31.86 16.58 -8.83
CA GLY A 546 31.97 17.37 -10.06
C GLY A 546 33.01 18.48 -9.97
N GLY A 547 33.49 18.78 -8.76
CA GLY A 547 34.60 19.70 -8.53
C GLY A 547 35.97 19.06 -8.76
N ALA A 548 37.01 19.89 -8.68
CA ALA A 548 38.40 19.48 -8.93
C ALA A 548 38.82 18.21 -8.18
N GLU A 549 39.46 17.27 -8.87
CA GLU A 549 39.92 15.99 -8.32
C GLU A 549 40.80 16.15 -7.07
N THR A 550 41.65 17.17 -7.03
CA THR A 550 42.51 17.47 -5.85
C THR A 550 41.72 17.84 -4.60
N LYS A 551 40.53 18.43 -4.75
CA LYS A 551 39.64 18.74 -3.62
C LYS A 551 38.89 17.49 -3.17
N ALA A 552 38.42 16.68 -4.11
CA ALA A 552 37.75 15.41 -3.83
C ALA A 552 38.68 14.46 -3.05
N LYS A 553 39.93 14.30 -3.48
CA LYS A 553 40.93 13.45 -2.78
C LYS A 553 41.20 13.92 -1.34
N ARG A 554 41.42 15.22 -1.13
CA ARG A 554 41.61 15.78 0.21
C ARG A 554 40.40 15.57 1.13
N GLY A 555 39.19 15.79 0.60
CA GLY A 555 37.95 15.54 1.34
C GLY A 555 37.80 14.06 1.73
N ALA A 556 38.06 13.16 0.79
CA ALA A 556 38.02 11.71 1.03
C ALA A 556 39.03 11.26 2.09
N GLU A 557 40.28 11.73 2.01
CA GLU A 557 41.33 11.42 2.99
C GLU A 557 40.95 11.87 4.41
N SER A 558 40.36 13.07 4.55
CA SER A 558 39.95 13.61 5.86
C SER A 558 38.87 12.79 6.57
N VAL A 559 38.09 12.01 5.82
CA VAL A 559 36.96 11.21 6.32
C VAL A 559 37.28 9.70 6.35
N GLY A 560 38.41 9.28 5.76
CA GLY A 560 38.79 7.87 5.66
C GLY A 560 38.06 7.10 4.56
N VAL A 561 37.78 7.77 3.43
CA VAL A 561 37.20 7.17 2.21
C VAL A 561 38.33 6.62 1.33
N ASP A 562 38.16 5.43 0.73
CA ASP A 562 39.25 4.70 0.07
C ASP A 562 39.63 5.26 -1.32
N LEU A 563 38.65 5.75 -2.08
CA LEU A 563 38.84 6.26 -3.44
C LEU A 563 38.04 7.55 -3.64
N ALA A 564 38.57 8.47 -4.44
CA ALA A 564 37.88 9.70 -4.82
C ALA A 564 38.08 10.00 -6.31
N PHE A 565 37.01 10.38 -6.98
CA PHE A 565 37.00 10.83 -8.37
C PHE A 565 36.39 12.24 -8.42
N GLY A 566 37.11 13.20 -8.99
CA GLY A 566 36.61 14.55 -9.27
C GLY A 566 36.56 14.82 -10.76
N ASP A 567 36.21 16.07 -11.11
CA ASP A 567 36.06 16.53 -12.49
C ASP A 567 35.03 15.70 -13.30
N LEU A 568 34.03 15.14 -12.61
CA LEU A 568 32.99 14.31 -13.22
C LEU A 568 31.73 15.12 -13.55
N ASP A 569 31.25 14.99 -14.78
CA ASP A 569 29.88 15.34 -15.13
C ASP A 569 28.90 14.23 -14.67
N ASP A 570 27.59 14.45 -14.89
CA ASP A 570 26.55 13.51 -14.46
C ASP A 570 26.70 12.12 -15.10
N ASN A 571 27.13 12.08 -16.36
CA ASN A 571 27.40 10.82 -17.06
C ASN A 571 28.67 10.14 -16.54
N GLY A 572 29.73 10.90 -16.28
CA GLY A 572 30.97 10.41 -15.68
C GLY A 572 30.75 9.80 -14.30
N LYS A 573 29.90 10.43 -13.46
CA LYS A 573 29.46 9.84 -12.18
C LYS A 573 28.73 8.51 -12.39
N ALA A 574 27.81 8.44 -13.35
CA ALA A 574 27.08 7.22 -13.67
C ALA A 574 27.99 6.10 -14.22
N ASP A 575 28.95 6.43 -15.09
CA ASP A 575 29.96 5.51 -15.62
C ASP A 575 30.88 4.98 -14.51
N ALA A 576 31.33 5.85 -13.60
CA ALA A 576 32.13 5.46 -12.45
C ALA A 576 31.39 4.44 -11.57
N ILE A 577 30.11 4.69 -11.25
CA ILE A 577 29.28 3.74 -10.49
C ILE A 577 29.14 2.41 -11.23
N ARG A 578 28.92 2.43 -12.55
CA ARG A 578 28.85 1.20 -13.36
C ARG A 578 30.17 0.42 -13.32
N GLY A 579 31.31 1.11 -13.34
CA GLY A 579 32.65 0.51 -13.23
C GLY A 579 32.92 -0.14 -11.87
N LEU A 580 32.31 0.36 -10.79
CA LEU A 580 32.42 -0.22 -9.43
C LEU A 580 31.61 -1.52 -9.25
N GLY A 581 30.69 -1.81 -10.17
CA GLY A 581 29.95 -3.07 -10.23
C GLY A 581 28.61 -3.09 -9.47
N ARG A 582 27.90 -4.23 -9.57
CA ARG A 582 26.47 -4.37 -9.23
C ARG A 582 26.12 -4.36 -7.73
N ARG A 583 27.05 -3.96 -6.85
CA ARG A 583 26.87 -3.91 -5.38
C ARG A 583 27.14 -2.53 -4.79
N ALA A 584 27.22 -1.52 -5.66
CA ALA A 584 27.39 -0.12 -5.28
C ALA A 584 26.09 0.49 -4.78
N VAL A 585 26.13 1.07 -3.59
CA VAL A 585 25.08 1.96 -3.08
C VAL A 585 25.49 3.40 -3.33
N TRP A 586 24.64 4.16 -3.99
CA TRP A 586 24.83 5.60 -4.13
C TRP A 586 24.20 6.32 -2.94
N ILE A 587 24.89 7.31 -2.39
CA ILE A 587 24.47 8.11 -1.24
C ILE A 587 24.59 9.58 -1.60
N GLY A 588 23.49 10.31 -1.51
CA GLY A 588 23.45 11.73 -1.82
C GLY A 588 22.31 12.45 -1.11
N ASP A 589 22.03 13.67 -1.54
CA ASP A 589 20.90 14.46 -1.04
C ASP A 589 19.62 14.27 -1.89
N GLY A 590 19.71 13.57 -3.03
CA GLY A 590 18.61 13.31 -3.96
C GLY A 590 18.03 14.55 -4.65
N SER A 591 18.58 15.73 -4.39
CA SER A 591 18.03 17.03 -4.82
C SER A 591 18.65 17.53 -6.13
N ALA A 592 19.91 17.16 -6.40
CA ALA A 592 20.63 17.61 -7.58
C ALA A 592 20.02 17.05 -8.88
N PRO A 593 19.80 17.88 -9.92
CA PRO A 593 19.26 17.43 -11.22
C PRO A 593 20.04 16.25 -11.84
N GLY A 594 21.35 16.21 -11.63
CA GLY A 594 22.25 15.16 -12.10
C GLY A 594 22.23 13.85 -11.31
N ALA A 595 21.66 13.83 -10.11
CA ALA A 595 21.63 12.65 -9.25
C ALA A 595 20.86 11.48 -9.88
N ALA A 596 19.91 11.75 -10.79
CA ALA A 596 19.08 10.73 -11.42
C ALA A 596 19.88 9.67 -12.19
N ALA A 597 20.93 10.08 -12.90
CA ALA A 597 21.79 9.18 -13.66
C ALA A 597 22.62 8.28 -12.73
N ALA A 598 23.16 8.87 -11.65
CA ALA A 598 23.93 8.15 -10.63
C ALA A 598 23.06 7.14 -9.86
N MET A 599 21.88 7.56 -9.40
CA MET A 599 20.90 6.70 -8.72
C MET A 599 20.53 5.49 -9.60
N SER A 600 20.19 5.72 -10.87
CA SER A 600 19.78 4.67 -11.81
C SER A 600 20.90 3.69 -12.16
N SER A 601 22.15 4.12 -12.03
CA SER A 601 23.34 3.31 -12.30
C SER A 601 23.78 2.49 -11.08
N SER A 602 23.30 2.84 -9.88
CA SER A 602 23.60 2.14 -8.63
C SER A 602 22.71 0.90 -8.44
N ALA A 603 23.13 -0.01 -7.56
CA ALA A 603 22.29 -1.14 -7.17
C ALA A 603 21.13 -0.67 -6.29
N VAL A 604 21.41 0.27 -5.39
CA VAL A 604 20.46 0.93 -4.49
C VAL A 604 20.89 2.38 -4.35
N SER A 605 19.94 3.29 -4.41
CA SER A 605 20.15 4.70 -4.11
C SER A 605 19.60 5.07 -2.73
N VAL A 606 20.38 5.84 -1.96
CA VAL A 606 20.03 6.31 -0.62
C VAL A 606 20.15 7.82 -0.57
N SER A 607 19.09 8.48 -0.11
CA SER A 607 19.10 9.91 0.16
C SER A 607 19.12 10.20 1.65
N ILE A 608 19.98 11.13 2.06
CA ILE A 608 20.17 11.54 3.45
C ILE A 608 19.69 12.96 3.76
N ALA A 609 19.15 13.68 2.77
CA ALA A 609 18.74 15.07 2.93
C ALA A 609 17.60 15.26 3.95
N GLY A 610 16.92 14.17 4.33
CA GLY A 610 15.65 14.25 5.01
C GLY A 610 14.54 14.64 4.04
N PHE A 611 13.32 14.34 4.44
CA PHE A 611 12.17 14.59 3.56
C PHE A 611 11.98 16.09 3.24
N ALA A 612 12.17 16.96 4.24
CA ALA A 612 11.87 18.39 4.13
C ALA A 612 12.69 19.11 3.05
N SER A 613 13.91 18.62 2.78
CA SER A 613 14.86 19.25 1.87
C SER A 613 14.75 18.80 0.41
N ALA A 614 14.15 17.64 0.14
CA ALA A 614 14.04 17.10 -1.22
C ALA A 614 12.70 16.36 -1.48
N PRO A 615 11.57 17.09 -1.67
CA PRO A 615 10.27 16.48 -1.89
C PRO A 615 10.17 15.65 -3.18
N ASP A 616 10.89 16.02 -4.24
CA ASP A 616 10.90 15.34 -5.54
C ASP A 616 11.98 14.26 -5.66
N ASP A 617 12.66 13.95 -4.56
CA ASP A 617 13.67 12.90 -4.49
C ASP A 617 13.11 11.58 -5.05
N ARG A 618 13.97 10.79 -5.70
CA ARG A 618 13.63 9.52 -6.35
C ARG A 618 14.47 8.34 -5.85
N ALA A 619 15.27 8.53 -4.81
CA ALA A 619 16.09 7.48 -4.22
C ALA A 619 15.25 6.27 -3.80
N ASP A 620 15.82 5.07 -3.92
CA ASP A 620 15.17 3.82 -3.51
C ASP A 620 14.93 3.78 -2.00
N VAL A 621 15.80 4.43 -1.23
CA VAL A 621 15.70 4.62 0.22
C VAL A 621 15.85 6.09 0.59
N LEU A 622 14.95 6.57 1.44
CA LEU A 622 15.01 7.90 2.03
C LEU A 622 15.24 7.77 3.52
N VAL A 623 16.28 8.40 4.02
CA VAL A 623 16.48 8.60 5.45
C VAL A 623 15.63 9.80 5.86
N LEU A 624 14.57 9.55 6.63
CA LEU A 624 13.63 10.58 7.06
C LEU A 624 14.26 11.52 8.10
N HIS A 625 15.09 10.97 8.99
CA HIS A 625 15.77 11.68 10.06
C HIS A 625 17.12 11.04 10.41
N GLY A 626 18.02 11.79 11.04
CA GLY A 626 19.33 11.29 11.52
C GLY A 626 20.48 11.37 10.51
N GLY A 627 20.24 11.87 9.29
CA GLY A 627 21.29 12.13 8.29
C GLY A 627 22.14 10.89 7.99
N LEU A 628 23.46 11.02 8.03
CA LEU A 628 24.38 9.91 7.77
C LEU A 628 24.26 8.73 8.75
N ASN A 629 23.79 8.93 9.98
CA ASN A 629 23.58 7.83 10.93
C ASN A 629 22.49 6.86 10.43
N GLY A 630 21.58 7.33 9.58
CA GLY A 630 20.61 6.47 8.91
C GLY A 630 21.28 5.35 8.07
N LEU A 631 22.52 5.51 7.62
CA LEU A 631 23.27 4.47 6.91
C LEU A 631 23.64 3.28 7.82
N LEU A 632 23.91 3.55 9.10
CA LEU A 632 24.19 2.50 10.09
C LEU A 632 22.92 1.69 10.36
N GLU A 633 21.80 2.39 10.57
CA GLU A 633 20.47 1.78 10.72
C GLU A 633 20.10 0.95 9.48
N LEU A 634 20.35 1.49 8.28
CA LEU A 634 20.07 0.82 7.02
C LEU A 634 20.86 -0.48 6.88
N ARG A 635 22.14 -0.46 7.26
CA ARG A 635 22.99 -1.66 7.24
C ARG A 635 22.53 -2.69 8.26
N ASP A 636 22.15 -2.27 9.46
CA ASP A 636 21.65 -3.16 10.50
C ASP A 636 20.36 -3.87 10.09
N VAL A 637 19.41 -3.11 9.53
CA VAL A 637 18.18 -3.65 8.94
C VAL A 637 18.49 -4.67 7.83
N GLY A 638 19.43 -4.35 6.93
CA GLY A 638 19.85 -5.28 5.87
C GLY A 638 20.50 -6.57 6.39
N ARG A 639 21.33 -6.47 7.44
CA ARG A 639 21.95 -7.65 8.10
C ARG A 639 20.89 -8.52 8.77
N ASN A 640 19.96 -7.93 9.50
CA ASN A 640 18.85 -8.62 10.17
C ASN A 640 17.95 -9.34 9.15
N HIS A 641 17.65 -8.69 8.03
CA HIS A 641 16.88 -9.29 6.93
C HIS A 641 17.59 -10.51 6.34
N ARG A 642 18.89 -10.40 6.02
CA ARG A 642 19.67 -11.56 5.52
C ARG A 642 19.73 -12.70 6.53
N ALA A 643 19.99 -12.39 7.81
CA ALA A 643 20.05 -13.41 8.86
C ALA A 643 18.72 -14.17 8.98
N THR A 644 17.60 -13.44 8.86
CA THR A 644 16.24 -14.00 8.84
C THR A 644 16.05 -14.95 7.65
N LEU A 645 16.40 -14.52 6.43
CA LEU A 645 16.31 -15.36 5.22
C LEU A 645 17.19 -16.61 5.32
N ALA A 646 18.43 -16.47 5.78
CA ALA A 646 19.35 -17.59 5.94
C ALA A 646 18.82 -18.60 6.97
N SER A 647 18.28 -18.11 8.10
CA SER A 647 17.63 -18.96 9.09
C SER A 647 16.40 -19.66 8.53
N ASP A 648 15.57 -18.96 7.77
CA ASP A 648 14.37 -19.51 7.15
C ASP A 648 14.71 -20.64 6.18
N TYR A 649 15.66 -20.39 5.28
CA TYR A 649 16.08 -21.38 4.28
C TYR A 649 16.70 -22.61 4.95
N ARG A 650 17.55 -22.41 5.96
CA ARG A 650 18.12 -23.52 6.74
C ARG A 650 17.01 -24.37 7.38
N ASN A 651 15.99 -23.74 7.97
CA ASN A 651 14.89 -24.47 8.58
C ASN A 651 14.07 -25.26 7.54
N VAL A 652 13.72 -24.63 6.42
CA VAL A 652 12.99 -25.31 5.32
C VAL A 652 13.77 -26.51 4.80
N TYR A 653 15.06 -26.33 4.50
CA TYR A 653 15.88 -27.41 3.97
C TYR A 653 16.15 -28.52 5.01
N ALA A 654 16.22 -28.19 6.30
CA ALA A 654 16.33 -29.19 7.35
C ALA A 654 15.09 -30.10 7.39
N PHE A 655 13.87 -29.55 7.35
CA PHE A 655 12.64 -30.36 7.30
C PHE A 655 12.52 -31.17 6.01
N ASN A 656 12.94 -30.61 4.88
CA ASN A 656 13.02 -31.35 3.62
C ASN A 656 13.97 -32.55 3.73
N LEU A 657 15.17 -32.34 4.29
CA LEU A 657 16.15 -33.40 4.47
C LEU A 657 15.65 -34.48 5.44
N LEU A 658 14.95 -34.10 6.52
CA LEU A 658 14.29 -35.05 7.42
C LEU A 658 13.23 -35.89 6.69
N GLY A 659 12.46 -35.28 5.78
CA GLY A 659 11.51 -36.00 4.94
C GLY A 659 12.18 -37.04 4.04
N VAL A 660 13.34 -36.71 3.46
CA VAL A 660 14.14 -37.63 2.64
C VAL A 660 14.83 -38.70 3.48
N ALA A 661 15.41 -38.34 4.62
CA ALA A 661 16.05 -39.28 5.55
C ALA A 661 15.03 -40.31 6.08
N GLY A 662 13.78 -39.88 6.31
CA GLY A 662 12.70 -40.80 6.66
C GLY A 662 12.42 -41.86 5.60
N ALA A 663 12.78 -41.64 4.33
CA ALA A 663 12.70 -42.68 3.29
C ALA A 663 13.66 -43.84 3.58
N LEU A 664 14.85 -43.53 4.10
CA LEU A 664 15.90 -44.49 4.43
C LEU A 664 15.64 -45.20 5.76
N PHE A 665 15.30 -44.43 6.80
CA PHE A 665 15.27 -44.94 8.18
C PHE A 665 13.85 -45.26 8.69
N ALA A 666 12.81 -44.66 8.11
CA ALA A 666 11.44 -44.72 8.63
C ALA A 666 10.39 -45.15 7.59
N ARG A 667 10.84 -45.67 6.43
CA ARG A 667 9.97 -46.15 5.33
C ARG A 667 8.98 -45.10 4.82
N PHE A 668 9.35 -43.81 4.82
CA PHE A 668 8.50 -42.74 4.32
C PHE A 668 8.23 -42.89 2.83
N GLY A 669 6.99 -42.63 2.43
CA GLY A 669 6.60 -42.34 1.06
C GLY A 669 6.43 -40.84 0.84
N GLY A 670 5.90 -40.45 -0.34
CA GLY A 670 5.75 -39.03 -0.67
C GLY A 670 4.68 -38.29 0.15
N LEU A 671 3.75 -38.98 0.81
CA LEU A 671 2.81 -38.33 1.72
C LEU A 671 3.53 -37.89 3.01
N GLN A 672 4.25 -38.80 3.67
CA GLN A 672 4.96 -38.51 4.93
C GLN A 672 6.04 -37.44 4.74
N ALA A 673 6.91 -37.59 3.74
CA ALA A 673 7.93 -36.58 3.41
C ALA A 673 7.30 -35.20 3.13
N GLY A 674 6.13 -35.21 2.49
CA GLY A 674 5.35 -34.03 2.21
C GLY A 674 4.78 -33.34 3.44
N LEU A 675 4.26 -34.11 4.40
CA LEU A 675 3.75 -33.58 5.67
C LEU A 675 4.89 -32.97 6.49
N VAL A 676 6.04 -33.62 6.56
CA VAL A 676 7.23 -33.08 7.26
C VAL A 676 7.70 -31.77 6.64
N SER A 677 7.78 -31.71 5.30
CA SER A 677 8.14 -30.48 4.59
C SER A 677 7.12 -29.34 4.85
N ASN A 678 5.82 -29.63 4.75
CA ASN A 678 4.77 -28.65 5.02
C ASN A 678 4.72 -28.20 6.49
N PHE A 679 5.09 -29.07 7.43
CA PHE A 679 5.23 -28.72 8.84
C PHE A 679 6.35 -27.67 9.04
N GLY A 680 7.48 -27.83 8.34
CA GLY A 680 8.54 -26.82 8.30
C GLY A 680 8.02 -25.46 7.78
N THR A 681 7.25 -25.46 6.69
CA THR A 681 6.60 -24.25 6.15
C THR A 681 5.63 -23.62 7.16
N ALA A 682 4.85 -24.43 7.87
CA ALA A 682 3.91 -23.95 8.88
C ALA A 682 4.61 -23.32 10.09
N LEU A 683 5.71 -23.91 10.57
CA LEU A 683 6.52 -23.34 11.66
C LEU A 683 7.14 -22.00 11.26
N LEU A 684 7.71 -21.94 10.04
CA LEU A 684 8.25 -20.72 9.47
C LEU A 684 7.20 -19.61 9.43
N TYR A 685 6.00 -19.93 8.94
CA TYR A 685 4.90 -18.99 8.93
C TYR A 685 4.50 -18.55 10.34
N ALA A 686 4.35 -19.50 11.27
CA ALA A 686 3.95 -19.19 12.64
C ALA A 686 4.94 -18.22 13.32
N ARG A 687 6.25 -18.35 13.04
CA ARG A 687 7.29 -17.43 13.50
C ARG A 687 7.07 -16.02 12.95
N HIS A 688 6.92 -15.87 11.64
CA HIS A 688 6.66 -14.58 11.00
C HIS A 688 5.34 -13.95 11.47
N ALA A 689 4.27 -14.73 11.60
CA ALA A 689 2.98 -14.26 12.07
C ALA A 689 3.00 -13.79 13.54
N ARG A 690 3.84 -14.40 14.40
CA ARG A 690 4.08 -13.88 15.76
C ARG A 690 4.84 -12.56 15.71
N ARG A 691 5.90 -12.47 14.92
CA ARG A 691 6.69 -11.23 14.78
C ARG A 691 5.85 -10.06 14.27
N LEU A 692 5.04 -10.28 13.23
CA LEU A 692 4.14 -9.25 12.69
C LEU A 692 3.07 -8.82 13.71
N ARG A 693 2.55 -9.73 14.53
CA ARG A 693 1.62 -9.38 15.62
C ARG A 693 2.30 -8.53 16.69
N GLN A 694 3.52 -8.88 17.06
CA GLN A 694 4.31 -8.12 18.02
C GLN A 694 4.58 -6.70 17.52
N LEU A 695 5.04 -6.54 16.28
CA LEU A 695 5.27 -5.22 15.67
C LEU A 695 3.98 -4.39 15.61
N THR A 696 2.83 -5.02 15.33
CA THR A 696 1.54 -4.31 15.36
C THR A 696 1.24 -3.80 16.78
N ALA A 697 1.44 -4.63 17.81
CA ALA A 697 1.18 -4.26 19.19
C ALA A 697 2.13 -3.16 19.71
N GLU A 698 3.41 -3.22 19.34
CA GLU A 698 4.41 -2.18 19.65
C GLU A 698 3.99 -0.83 19.04
N HIS A 699 3.53 -0.86 17.79
CA HIS A 699 3.05 0.34 17.10
C HIS A 699 1.76 0.92 17.72
N ASP A 700 0.80 0.07 18.08
CA ASP A 700 -0.43 0.48 18.77
C ASP A 700 -0.12 1.10 20.15
N ALA A 701 0.83 0.53 20.90
CA ALA A 701 1.29 1.06 22.18
C ALA A 701 1.95 2.44 22.03
N ARG A 702 2.80 2.64 21.01
CA ARG A 702 3.43 3.93 20.73
C ARG A 702 2.40 5.03 20.43
N ASN A 703 1.36 4.70 19.67
CA ASN A 703 0.25 5.62 19.40
C ASN A 703 -0.57 5.93 20.67
N ALA A 704 -0.80 4.94 21.54
CA ALA A 704 -1.48 5.15 22.82
C ALA A 704 -0.70 6.08 23.76
N LEU A 705 0.64 6.00 23.77
CA LEU A 705 1.51 6.90 24.53
C LEU A 705 1.39 8.36 24.06
N LEU A 706 1.31 8.59 22.75
CA LEU A 706 1.07 9.94 22.20
C LEU A 706 -0.27 10.50 22.66
N LEU A 707 -1.33 9.69 22.63
CA LEU A 707 -2.68 10.11 23.05
C LEU A 707 -2.78 10.35 24.56
N THR A 708 -2.08 9.55 25.37
CA THR A 708 -2.02 9.78 26.83
C THR A 708 -1.24 11.04 27.17
N ALA A 709 -0.17 11.37 26.46
CA ALA A 709 0.53 12.65 26.60
C ALA A 709 -0.38 13.84 26.26
N VAL A 710 -1.19 13.72 25.19
CA VAL A 710 -2.23 14.71 24.87
C VAL A 710 -3.20 14.85 26.04
N ASN A 711 -3.66 13.76 26.65
CA ASN A 711 -4.63 13.81 27.76
C ASN A 711 -4.01 14.33 29.07
N ALA A 712 -2.76 13.98 29.39
CA ALA A 712 -2.07 14.42 30.60
C ALA A 712 -1.84 15.95 30.63
N GLY A 713 -1.57 16.56 29.48
CA GLY A 713 -1.54 18.02 29.34
C GLY A 713 -2.89 18.72 29.58
N ALA A 714 -3.98 17.98 29.83
CA ALA A 714 -5.30 18.55 30.18
C ALA A 714 -5.37 19.00 31.63
N GLY A 715 -4.58 18.35 32.51
CA GLY A 715 -4.64 18.59 33.94
C GLY A 715 -3.85 19.81 34.42
N SER A 716 -3.10 20.47 33.54
CA SER A 716 -2.18 21.58 33.90
C SER A 716 -2.43 22.85 33.09
N GLY A 717 -3.69 23.18 32.81
CA GLY A 717 -4.04 24.56 32.46
C GLY A 717 -3.91 25.45 33.70
N PRO A 718 -3.39 26.69 33.60
CA PRO A 718 -3.31 27.57 34.75
C PRO A 718 -4.72 27.82 35.26
N SER A 719 -4.99 27.30 36.47
CA SER A 719 -6.14 27.69 37.26
C SER A 719 -6.07 29.20 37.45
N ALA A 720 -6.85 29.94 36.66
CA ALA A 720 -7.20 31.31 36.95
C ALA A 720 -7.90 31.32 38.33
N ARG A 721 -7.13 31.53 39.39
CA ARG A 721 -7.64 31.98 40.68
C ARG A 721 -7.41 33.48 40.72
N THR A 722 -8.53 34.20 40.56
CA THR A 722 -8.89 35.52 41.11
C THR A 722 -7.79 36.54 41.32
#